data_AF-A0A6J4XFL2-F1
#
_entry.id   AF-A0A6J4XFL2-F1
#
_cell.length_a   1.000
_cell.length_b   1.000
_cell.length_c   1.000
_cell.angle_alpha   90.00
_cell.angle_beta   90.00
_cell.angle_gamma   90.00
#
_symmetry.space_group_name_H-M   'P 1'
#
loop_
_entity.id
_entity.type
_entity.pdbx_description
1 polymer ?
#
loop_
_entity_poly.entity_id
_entity_poly.type
_entity_poly.pdbx_seq_one_letter_code
_entity_poly.pdbx_strand_id
1 'polypeptide(L)'
;MTGYEGEMISSALFANGIHIFGHHHKDNSPQGIFCANGQCSQCMVTADGLALKSCMTPLKAKMVIESIEGLAKLPDDNSIPQTGEIPVKKVDALIIGGGPAGLSAAIELGKLSVNTLIVDDKDRLGGKLVLQTHKFFGSVKDSHAGTRGFEIGKILQEELSALSSVEVWLNTTAVAVFSDNIVGVEKDNQYKKIKPKKLLVATGAREKMLSFPGNTLPGVYGAGAFQTLVNRDLVKSSEKVLIVGGGNVGLIAGYHAIQADIAVVALIEALPQVGGYKVHADKLKRLGVPIYTGHTVVSANGADKVESVTIARLDENWKVMPDTHKTFEVDTVLIAVGLAEVNEFYLKARQWGMDVFCAGDAQEIAEASAAMFTGKIEGHKIAQSLNIDVQQVPREWDTKATILKSKPGPATRRRPPQKEDGVFPIFHCYQEVPCNPCTSVCPVGTVKTQDDKITGLPYMVDLNACTGCASCLAVCPGLSVTMVDYREDPAHPSVTLPYEVWREKVEVGQNVPVTDIDGAILGYYPVDKVSSRRKYPGTLLVRLKVDKAAAKAAVGIWVQEKQIEPSTIYEKDPPPDVAIVCRCERVTAGEIRATIRSGIRDLNQIKALTRAGMGACGSKTCRPMIWRIFQEEGIDLKSVTDRVDRPLFVEVPIGVFAGCD
;
A
#
# COMPACT_ATOMS: atom_id res chain seq x y z
N MET A 1 -27.48 -12.08 2.78
CA MET A 1 -26.25 -11.97 1.97
C MET A 1 -25.66 -13.36 1.75
N THR A 2 -24.86 -13.54 0.70
CA THR A 2 -24.10 -14.77 0.43
C THR A 2 -22.61 -14.46 0.40
N GLY A 3 -21.77 -15.39 0.81
CA GLY A 3 -20.30 -15.23 0.81
C GLY A 3 -19.60 -16.57 0.95
N TYR A 4 -18.27 -16.55 0.93
CA TYR A 4 -17.45 -17.77 1.05
C TYR A 4 -17.01 -18.00 2.49
N GLU A 5 -16.87 -19.28 2.88
CA GLU A 5 -16.30 -19.63 4.18
C GLU A 5 -14.87 -19.09 4.32
N GLY A 6 -14.58 -18.41 5.43
CA GLY A 6 -13.27 -17.81 5.68
C GLY A 6 -13.05 -16.43 5.04
N GLU A 7 -13.95 -15.97 4.16
CA GLU A 7 -13.95 -14.59 3.64
C GLU A 7 -14.18 -13.59 4.79
N MET A 8 -13.49 -12.45 4.80
CA MET A 8 -13.75 -11.44 5.84
C MET A 8 -15.18 -10.88 5.69
N ILE A 9 -15.90 -10.70 6.81
CA ILE A 9 -17.28 -10.16 6.80
C ILE A 9 -17.36 -8.86 5.98
N SER A 10 -16.37 -7.98 6.11
CA SER A 10 -16.36 -6.71 5.39
C SER A 10 -16.35 -6.89 3.86
N SER A 11 -15.67 -7.93 3.38
CA SER A 11 -15.54 -8.22 1.95
C SER A 11 -16.83 -8.83 1.42
N ALA A 12 -17.45 -9.74 2.19
CA ALA A 12 -18.77 -10.27 1.88
C ALA A 12 -19.85 -9.18 1.85
N LEU A 13 -19.81 -8.22 2.77
CA LEU A 13 -20.74 -7.07 2.78
C LEU A 13 -20.58 -6.24 1.50
N PHE A 14 -19.35 -5.89 1.12
CA PHE A 14 -19.08 -5.16 -0.13
C PHE A 14 -19.53 -5.94 -1.37
N ALA A 15 -19.26 -7.25 -1.43
CA ALA A 15 -19.69 -8.10 -2.54
C ALA A 15 -21.23 -8.17 -2.70
N ASN A 16 -21.98 -7.88 -1.64
CA ASN A 16 -23.44 -7.80 -1.64
C ASN A 16 -23.97 -6.35 -1.73
N GLY A 17 -23.11 -5.36 -2.04
CA GLY A 17 -23.51 -3.95 -2.19
C GLY A 17 -23.81 -3.23 -0.87
N ILE A 18 -23.37 -3.78 0.27
CA ILE A 18 -23.56 -3.19 1.59
C ILE A 18 -22.28 -2.43 1.98
N HIS A 19 -22.37 -1.11 2.06
CA HIS A 19 -21.22 -0.23 2.36
C HIS A 19 -21.34 0.51 3.70
N ILE A 20 -22.53 0.49 4.30
CA ILE A 20 -22.82 1.08 5.61
C ILE A 20 -23.03 -0.07 6.59
N PHE A 21 -22.18 -0.12 7.61
CA PHE A 21 -22.14 -1.20 8.61
C PHE A 21 -22.82 -0.79 9.92
N GLY A 22 -23.24 0.47 10.03
CA GLY A 22 -23.91 1.04 11.19
C GLY A 22 -23.74 2.56 11.25
N HIS A 23 -24.12 3.15 12.39
CA HIS A 23 -24.07 4.60 12.60
C HIS A 23 -23.35 4.95 13.89
N HIS A 24 -22.62 6.06 13.87
CA HIS A 24 -21.85 6.50 15.02
C HIS A 24 -22.76 7.05 16.12
N HIS A 25 -22.64 6.51 17.34
CA HIS A 25 -23.49 6.85 18.48
C HIS A 25 -23.60 8.35 18.84
N LYS A 26 -22.56 9.17 18.58
CA LYS A 26 -22.55 10.61 18.93
C LYS A 26 -23.41 11.48 18.00
N ASP A 27 -23.43 11.20 16.70
CA ASP A 27 -23.99 12.09 15.67
C ASP A 27 -24.83 11.36 14.62
N ASN A 28 -25.05 10.05 14.79
CA ASN A 28 -25.77 9.18 13.87
C ASN A 28 -25.21 9.15 12.43
N SER A 29 -23.95 9.56 12.24
CA SER A 29 -23.32 9.55 10.91
C SER A 29 -22.97 8.12 10.50
N PRO A 30 -23.13 7.76 9.21
CA PRO A 30 -22.92 6.40 8.75
C PRO A 30 -21.44 5.98 8.84
N GLN A 31 -21.22 4.69 9.04
CA GLN A 31 -19.91 4.08 9.20
C GLN A 31 -19.75 2.89 8.25
N GLY A 32 -18.51 2.63 7.84
CA GLY A 32 -18.16 1.55 6.91
C GLY A 32 -16.67 1.24 7.01
N ILE A 33 -16.09 0.74 5.92
CA ILE A 33 -14.64 0.48 5.87
C ILE A 33 -13.84 1.78 5.95
N PHE A 34 -12.65 1.67 6.58
CA PHE A 34 -11.66 2.74 6.64
C PHE A 34 -10.22 2.24 6.43
N CYS A 35 -9.79 1.20 7.16
CA CYS A 35 -8.42 0.68 7.10
C CYS A 35 -8.29 -0.74 6.54
N ALA A 36 -9.36 -1.55 6.65
CA ALA A 36 -9.42 -2.98 6.33
C ALA A 36 -8.21 -3.82 6.80
N ASN A 37 -7.63 -3.49 7.97
CA ASN A 37 -6.43 -4.14 8.49
C ASN A 37 -6.43 -4.33 10.01
N GLY A 38 -7.58 -4.14 10.66
CA GLY A 38 -7.73 -4.29 12.11
C GLY A 38 -7.23 -3.11 12.96
N GLN A 39 -6.66 -2.05 12.37
CA GLN A 39 -6.06 -0.95 13.14
C GLN A 39 -7.05 0.12 13.61
N CYS A 40 -8.23 0.18 12.99
CA CYS A 40 -9.34 1.06 13.37
C CYS A 40 -10.56 0.23 13.80
N SER A 41 -11.61 0.92 14.24
CA SER A 41 -12.86 0.29 14.68
C SER A 41 -14.08 0.94 14.04
N GLN A 42 -13.94 1.50 12.84
CA GLN A 42 -15.06 2.09 12.08
C GLN A 42 -15.93 1.02 11.40
N CYS A 43 -15.34 -0.13 11.05
CA CYS A 43 -16.02 -1.22 10.36
C CYS A 43 -16.68 -2.22 11.31
N MET A 44 -17.05 -1.81 12.52
CA MET A 44 -17.59 -2.73 13.52
C MET A 44 -18.99 -3.20 13.10
N VAL A 45 -19.28 -4.47 13.36
CA VAL A 45 -20.60 -5.10 13.19
C VAL A 45 -20.88 -5.94 14.43
N THR A 46 -22.15 -6.26 14.68
CA THR A 46 -22.50 -7.33 15.62
C THR A 46 -22.55 -8.62 14.83
N ALA A 47 -21.74 -9.61 15.20
CA ALA A 47 -21.75 -10.94 14.62
C ALA A 47 -22.00 -11.98 15.73
N ASP A 48 -23.08 -12.75 15.60
CA ASP A 48 -23.56 -13.71 16.60
C ASP A 48 -23.65 -13.10 18.03
N GLY A 49 -24.15 -11.85 18.11
CA GLY A 49 -24.30 -11.11 19.37
C GLY A 49 -23.02 -10.43 19.89
N LEU A 50 -21.88 -10.57 19.21
CA LEU A 50 -20.61 -9.96 19.60
C LEU A 50 -20.21 -8.82 18.68
N ALA A 51 -19.77 -7.69 19.25
CA ALA A 51 -19.22 -6.59 18.48
C ALA A 51 -17.81 -6.91 17.99
N LEU A 52 -17.65 -7.08 16.68
CA LEU A 52 -16.41 -7.52 16.05
C LEU A 52 -16.01 -6.62 14.87
N LYS A 53 -14.70 -6.58 14.59
CA LYS A 53 -14.17 -5.87 13.42
C LYS A 53 -14.44 -6.69 12.16
N SER A 54 -15.41 -6.28 11.35
CA SER A 54 -15.77 -7.02 10.12
C SER A 54 -14.60 -7.30 9.18
N CYS A 55 -13.56 -6.45 9.16
CA CYS A 55 -12.36 -6.64 8.33
C CYS A 55 -11.34 -7.66 8.83
N MET A 56 -11.53 -8.18 10.05
CA MET A 56 -10.66 -9.18 10.69
C MET A 56 -11.43 -10.45 11.08
N THR A 57 -12.75 -10.47 10.92
CA THR A 57 -13.59 -11.59 11.31
C THR A 57 -13.97 -12.41 10.07
N PRO A 58 -13.57 -13.69 9.99
CA PRO A 58 -13.96 -14.57 8.89
C PRO A 58 -15.43 -14.97 8.99
N LEU A 59 -16.10 -15.01 7.85
CA LEU A 59 -17.48 -15.41 7.68
C LEU A 59 -17.62 -16.93 7.89
N LYS A 60 -18.68 -17.33 8.59
CA LYS A 60 -19.06 -18.73 8.81
C LYS A 60 -20.51 -18.97 8.37
N ALA A 61 -20.83 -20.22 8.07
CA ALA A 61 -22.19 -20.60 7.72
C ALA A 61 -23.17 -20.24 8.85
N LYS A 62 -24.31 -19.64 8.48
CA LYS A 62 -25.42 -19.25 9.39
C LYS A 62 -25.08 -18.17 10.42
N MET A 63 -23.94 -17.49 10.29
CA MET A 63 -23.60 -16.34 11.12
C MET A 63 -24.67 -15.23 10.99
N VAL A 64 -25.14 -14.71 12.11
CA VAL A 64 -26.08 -13.58 12.17
C VAL A 64 -25.26 -12.30 12.25
N ILE A 65 -25.39 -11.43 11.25
CA ILE A 65 -24.64 -10.19 11.16
C ILE A 65 -25.61 -9.02 11.15
N GLU A 66 -25.43 -8.11 12.10
CA GLU A 66 -26.28 -6.95 12.32
C GLU A 66 -25.45 -5.67 12.33
N SER A 67 -26.06 -4.58 11.83
CA SER A 67 -25.47 -3.26 11.92
C SER A 67 -25.37 -2.81 13.37
N ILE A 68 -24.32 -2.05 13.71
CA ILE A 68 -24.21 -1.44 15.03
C ILE A 68 -24.91 -0.08 15.00
N GLU A 69 -26.02 0.00 15.73
CA GLU A 69 -26.77 1.23 15.95
C GLU A 69 -26.54 1.70 17.40
N GLY A 70 -25.81 2.80 17.57
CA GLY A 70 -25.41 3.30 18.88
C GLY A 70 -24.18 2.58 19.46
N LEU A 71 -24.21 2.26 20.76
CA LEU A 71 -23.15 1.51 21.42
C LEU A 71 -23.50 0.02 21.45
N ALA A 72 -22.52 -0.82 21.13
CA ALA A 72 -22.66 -2.27 21.27
C ALA A 72 -22.95 -2.66 22.73
N LYS A 73 -23.82 -3.65 22.90
CA LYS A 73 -24.10 -4.28 24.20
C LYS A 73 -23.31 -5.59 24.29
N LEU A 74 -22.80 -5.88 25.48
CA LEU A 74 -22.26 -7.20 25.76
C LEU A 74 -23.41 -8.19 25.92
N PRO A 75 -23.29 -9.42 25.40
CA PRO A 75 -24.26 -10.46 25.70
C PRO A 75 -24.22 -10.82 27.19
N ASP A 76 -25.37 -11.20 27.74
CA ASP A 76 -25.44 -11.74 29.09
C ASP A 76 -24.73 -13.09 29.14
N ASP A 77 -23.70 -13.20 29.97
CA ASP A 77 -22.97 -14.44 30.21
C ASP A 77 -22.66 -14.57 31.71
N ASN A 78 -23.25 -15.59 32.34
CA ASN A 78 -23.05 -15.92 33.75
C ASN A 78 -22.17 -17.17 33.93
N SER A 79 -21.53 -17.65 32.85
CA SER A 79 -20.62 -18.77 32.94
C SER A 79 -19.37 -18.38 33.75
N ILE A 80 -18.93 -19.28 34.61
CA ILE A 80 -17.67 -19.11 35.35
C ILE A 80 -16.60 -19.82 34.54
N PRO A 81 -15.68 -19.11 33.89
CA PRO A 81 -14.68 -19.75 33.07
C PRO A 81 -13.64 -20.42 33.96
N GLN A 82 -13.16 -21.60 33.57
CA GLN A 82 -12.00 -22.20 34.23
C GLN A 82 -10.75 -21.42 33.84
N THR A 83 -9.98 -20.99 34.83
CA THR A 83 -8.74 -20.22 34.61
C THR A 83 -7.53 -21.07 34.91
N GLY A 84 -6.51 -21.01 34.06
CA GLY A 84 -5.25 -21.72 34.23
C GLY A 84 -4.02 -20.81 34.19
N GLU A 85 -2.88 -21.34 34.61
CA GLU A 85 -1.61 -20.67 34.39
C GLU A 85 -1.24 -20.73 32.90
N ILE A 86 -0.96 -19.57 32.31
CA ILE A 86 -0.56 -19.48 30.91
C ILE A 86 0.94 -19.75 30.79
N PRO A 87 1.36 -20.86 30.16
CA PRO A 87 2.75 -21.25 30.06
C PRO A 87 3.55 -20.28 29.18
N VAL A 88 4.85 -20.20 29.46
CA VAL A 88 5.79 -19.36 28.70
C VAL A 88 6.54 -20.21 27.67
N LYS A 89 6.34 -19.92 26.39
CA LYS A 89 7.15 -20.49 25.30
C LYS A 89 8.47 -19.73 25.17
N LYS A 90 9.59 -20.44 25.26
CA LYS A 90 10.93 -19.87 25.05
C LYS A 90 11.40 -20.13 23.63
N VAL A 91 11.99 -19.12 22.99
CA VAL A 91 12.56 -19.21 21.63
C VAL A 91 13.88 -18.44 21.57
N ASP A 92 14.74 -18.76 20.61
CA ASP A 92 15.97 -17.99 20.40
C ASP A 92 15.66 -16.65 19.72
N ALA A 93 14.83 -16.69 18.67
CA ALA A 93 14.35 -15.49 17.98
C ALA A 93 12.82 -15.49 17.87
N LEU A 94 12.19 -14.36 18.20
CA LEU A 94 10.80 -14.07 17.87
C LEU A 94 10.75 -12.98 16.80
N ILE A 95 10.02 -13.22 15.72
CA ILE A 95 9.76 -12.25 14.66
C ILE A 95 8.27 -11.88 14.71
N ILE A 96 7.97 -10.60 14.87
CA ILE A 96 6.60 -10.07 14.78
C ILE A 96 6.38 -9.49 13.38
N GLY A 97 5.58 -10.18 12.57
CA GLY A 97 5.23 -9.79 11.20
C GLY A 97 5.79 -10.74 10.13
N GLY A 98 4.89 -11.36 9.37
CA GLY A 98 5.12 -12.28 8.24
C GLY A 98 5.21 -11.59 6.88
N GLY A 99 5.59 -10.31 6.84
CA GLY A 99 5.84 -9.56 5.61
C GLY A 99 7.21 -9.85 4.98
N PRO A 100 7.58 -9.15 3.87
CA PRO A 100 8.84 -9.37 3.16
C PRO A 100 10.09 -9.33 4.05
N ALA A 101 10.15 -8.37 4.99
CA ALA A 101 11.27 -8.24 5.92
C ALA A 101 11.33 -9.40 6.93
N GLY A 102 10.21 -9.74 7.56
CA GLY A 102 10.13 -10.83 8.53
C GLY A 102 10.41 -12.19 7.91
N LEU A 103 9.86 -12.47 6.72
CA LEU A 103 10.15 -13.69 5.96
C LEU A 103 11.63 -13.79 5.60
N SER A 104 12.21 -12.70 5.09
CA SER A 104 13.64 -12.70 4.72
C SER A 104 14.55 -12.93 5.92
N ALA A 105 14.24 -12.33 7.08
CA ALA A 105 14.98 -12.57 8.31
C ALA A 105 14.83 -14.01 8.81
N ALA A 106 13.60 -14.53 8.79
CA ALA A 106 13.28 -15.90 9.21
C ALA A 106 14.01 -16.94 8.35
N ILE A 107 14.09 -16.71 7.03
CA ILE A 107 14.82 -17.56 6.09
C ILE A 107 16.32 -17.60 6.44
N GLU A 108 16.96 -16.44 6.65
CA GLU A 108 18.39 -16.40 7.00
C GLU A 108 18.69 -17.06 8.35
N LEU A 109 17.82 -16.86 9.34
CA LEU A 109 17.93 -17.54 10.64
C LEU A 109 17.67 -19.05 10.54
N GLY A 110 16.70 -19.45 9.72
CA GLY A 110 16.34 -20.84 9.51
C GLY A 110 17.44 -21.65 8.82
N LYS A 111 18.14 -21.04 7.83
CA LYS A 111 19.34 -21.61 7.18
C LYS A 111 20.47 -21.93 8.18
N LEU A 112 20.48 -21.26 9.32
CA LEU A 112 21.43 -21.43 10.42
C LEU A 112 20.87 -22.28 11.56
N SER A 113 19.70 -22.91 11.36
CA SER A 113 19.01 -23.75 12.35
C SER A 113 18.68 -23.05 13.67
N VAL A 114 18.48 -21.71 13.66
CA VAL A 114 18.06 -20.95 14.85
C VAL A 114 16.61 -21.25 15.17
N ASN A 115 16.31 -21.63 16.42
CA ASN A 115 14.93 -21.84 16.89
C ASN A 115 14.15 -20.52 16.85
N THR A 116 13.40 -20.33 15.77
CA THR A 116 12.75 -19.08 15.41
C THR A 116 11.25 -19.26 15.38
N LEU A 117 10.52 -18.34 16.00
CA LEU A 117 9.07 -18.25 15.88
C LEU A 117 8.71 -16.97 15.13
N ILE A 118 7.90 -17.10 14.08
CA ILE A 118 7.27 -15.96 13.40
C ILE A 118 5.78 -15.92 13.73
N VAL A 119 5.28 -14.76 14.14
CA VAL A 119 3.86 -14.51 14.40
C VAL A 119 3.31 -13.47 13.42
N ASP A 120 2.14 -13.72 12.85
CA ASP A 120 1.44 -12.79 11.97
C ASP A 120 -0.07 -12.81 12.25
N ASP A 121 -0.71 -11.64 12.18
CA ASP A 121 -2.12 -11.45 12.50
C ASP A 121 -3.05 -11.76 11.31
N LYS A 122 -2.50 -12.29 10.20
CA LYS A 122 -3.25 -12.70 9.00
C LYS A 122 -3.28 -14.21 8.83
N ASP A 123 -4.15 -14.66 7.93
CA ASP A 123 -4.39 -16.06 7.56
C ASP A 123 -3.28 -16.68 6.71
N ARG A 124 -2.35 -15.86 6.21
CA ARG A 124 -1.23 -16.28 5.35
C ARG A 124 -0.06 -15.31 5.42
N LEU A 125 1.12 -15.82 5.07
CA LEU A 125 2.36 -15.05 4.96
C LEU A 125 2.39 -14.15 3.72
N GLY A 126 3.34 -13.22 3.70
CA GLY A 126 3.63 -12.30 2.58
C GLY A 126 3.35 -10.84 2.92
N GLY A 127 2.58 -10.57 3.98
CA GLY A 127 2.22 -9.21 4.39
C GLY A 127 1.63 -8.41 3.23
N LYS A 128 2.16 -7.21 2.96
CA LYS A 128 1.65 -6.36 1.88
C LYS A 128 1.95 -6.87 0.47
N LEU A 129 2.84 -7.85 0.28
CA LEU A 129 3.11 -8.42 -1.04
C LEU A 129 1.88 -9.07 -1.66
N VAL A 130 0.99 -9.66 -0.84
CA VAL A 130 -0.23 -10.34 -1.32
C VAL A 130 -1.24 -9.37 -1.94
N LEU A 131 -1.09 -8.07 -1.68
CA LEU A 131 -1.95 -7.02 -2.22
C LEU A 131 -1.43 -6.47 -3.57
N GLN A 132 -0.23 -6.86 -4.01
CA GLN A 132 0.44 -6.25 -5.15
C GLN A 132 0.37 -7.16 -6.37
N THR A 133 -0.52 -6.81 -7.30
CA THR A 133 -0.65 -7.51 -8.59
C THR A 133 0.36 -6.97 -9.61
N HIS A 134 0.90 -5.77 -9.43
CA HIS A 134 1.95 -5.20 -10.27
C HIS A 134 3.32 -5.87 -10.06
N LYS A 135 4.21 -5.76 -11.05
CA LYS A 135 5.60 -6.24 -10.99
C LYS A 135 6.49 -5.28 -10.20
N PHE A 136 7.41 -5.81 -9.39
CA PHE A 136 8.28 -5.01 -8.53
C PHE A 136 9.50 -4.41 -9.24
N PHE A 137 9.92 -3.24 -8.76
CA PHE A 137 11.20 -2.60 -9.08
C PHE A 137 12.32 -3.16 -8.20
N GLY A 138 13.57 -2.89 -8.56
CA GLY A 138 14.75 -3.33 -7.83
C GLY A 138 15.63 -4.30 -8.61
N SER A 139 16.31 -5.18 -7.87
CA SER A 139 17.21 -6.19 -8.42
C SER A 139 16.48 -7.51 -8.67
N VAL A 140 16.65 -8.09 -9.86
CA VAL A 140 16.15 -9.45 -10.16
C VAL A 140 16.80 -10.47 -9.23
N LYS A 141 18.13 -10.38 -9.04
CA LYS A 141 18.91 -11.35 -8.25
C LYS A 141 18.53 -11.36 -6.78
N ASP A 142 18.26 -10.20 -6.19
CA ASP A 142 18.21 -10.05 -4.73
C ASP A 142 16.81 -9.86 -4.18
N SER A 143 15.89 -9.38 -5.04
CA SER A 143 14.54 -8.98 -4.68
C SER A 143 13.49 -9.44 -5.69
N HIS A 144 13.84 -10.36 -6.60
CA HIS A 144 12.92 -10.92 -7.60
C HIS A 144 12.21 -9.86 -8.47
N ALA A 145 12.87 -8.71 -8.71
CA ALA A 145 12.28 -7.62 -9.49
C ALA A 145 11.81 -8.09 -10.89
N GLY A 146 10.72 -7.51 -11.40
CA GLY A 146 10.03 -8.02 -12.59
C GLY A 146 9.05 -9.17 -12.32
N THR A 147 8.90 -9.58 -11.06
CA THR A 147 7.89 -10.56 -10.59
C THR A 147 6.78 -9.83 -9.84
N ARG A 148 5.56 -10.37 -9.82
CA ARG A 148 4.44 -9.75 -9.11
C ARG A 148 4.57 -9.97 -7.60
N GLY A 149 4.08 -9.04 -6.79
CA GLY A 149 4.26 -9.13 -5.34
C GLY A 149 3.72 -10.41 -4.73
N PHE A 150 2.49 -10.80 -5.08
CA PHE A 150 1.89 -12.02 -4.52
C PHE A 150 2.69 -13.28 -4.90
N GLU A 151 3.35 -13.30 -6.06
CA GLU A 151 4.24 -14.38 -6.48
C GLU A 151 5.54 -14.37 -5.66
N ILE A 152 6.11 -13.20 -5.37
CA ILE A 152 7.27 -13.06 -4.47
C ILE A 152 6.91 -13.57 -3.07
N GLY A 153 5.73 -13.22 -2.54
CA GLY A 153 5.24 -13.72 -1.26
C GLY A 153 5.19 -15.25 -1.21
N LYS A 154 4.69 -15.88 -2.29
CA LYS A 154 4.66 -17.34 -2.44
C LYS A 154 6.07 -17.95 -2.47
N ILE A 155 7.00 -17.36 -3.22
CA ILE A 155 8.40 -17.81 -3.29
C ILE A 155 9.04 -17.81 -1.89
N LEU A 156 8.89 -16.72 -1.14
CA LEU A 156 9.44 -16.61 0.21
C LEU A 156 8.78 -17.60 1.19
N GLN A 157 7.47 -17.80 1.08
CA GLN A 157 6.77 -18.79 1.89
C GLN A 157 7.25 -20.22 1.60
N GLU A 158 7.45 -20.57 0.33
CA GLU A 158 7.98 -21.88 -0.07
C GLU A 158 9.41 -22.10 0.46
N GLU A 159 10.29 -21.10 0.32
CA GLU A 159 11.65 -21.14 0.89
C GLU A 159 11.63 -21.33 2.42
N LEU A 160 10.76 -20.59 3.12
CA LEU A 160 10.62 -20.72 4.57
C LEU A 160 10.09 -22.10 5.00
N SER A 161 9.13 -22.66 4.26
CA SER A 161 8.50 -23.95 4.60
C SER A 161 9.48 -25.14 4.56
N ALA A 162 10.61 -24.99 3.88
CA ALA A 162 11.67 -25.99 3.83
C ALA A 162 12.58 -25.96 5.09
N LEU A 163 12.40 -25.01 6.00
CA LEU A 163 13.26 -24.78 7.17
C LEU A 163 12.54 -25.20 8.47
N SER A 164 12.85 -26.40 8.97
CA SER A 164 12.20 -26.98 10.15
C SER A 164 12.51 -26.28 11.48
N SER A 165 13.53 -25.42 11.51
CA SER A 165 13.92 -24.59 12.66
C SER A 165 13.03 -23.36 12.85
N VAL A 166 12.16 -23.05 11.88
CA VAL A 166 11.23 -21.92 11.94
C VAL A 166 9.79 -22.40 12.12
N GLU A 167 9.19 -22.02 13.23
CA GLU A 167 7.77 -22.22 13.52
C GLU A 167 6.96 -20.99 13.08
N VAL A 168 5.81 -21.22 12.45
CA VAL A 168 4.93 -20.16 11.94
C VAL A 168 3.59 -20.19 12.67
N TRP A 169 3.22 -19.08 13.31
CA TRP A 169 1.90 -18.88 13.91
C TRP A 169 1.14 -17.79 13.13
N LEU A 170 0.17 -18.22 12.33
CA LEU A 170 -0.80 -17.37 11.64
C LEU A 170 -1.99 -17.07 12.54
N ASN A 171 -2.83 -16.10 12.15
CA ASN A 171 -3.96 -15.62 12.95
C ASN A 171 -3.56 -15.35 14.41
N THR A 172 -2.36 -14.79 14.59
CA THR A 172 -1.75 -14.57 15.89
C THR A 172 -1.34 -13.11 16.03
N THR A 173 -2.05 -12.38 16.87
CA THR A 173 -1.84 -10.95 17.06
C THR A 173 -0.88 -10.71 18.22
N ALA A 174 0.26 -10.08 17.99
CA ALA A 174 1.07 -9.56 19.09
C ALA A 174 0.37 -8.37 19.74
N VAL A 175 0.27 -8.37 21.08
CA VAL A 175 -0.57 -7.40 21.81
C VAL A 175 0.22 -6.44 22.68
N ALA A 176 1.33 -6.90 23.26
CA ALA A 176 2.16 -6.10 24.17
C ALA A 176 3.58 -6.66 24.35
N VAL A 177 4.48 -5.79 24.81
CA VAL A 177 5.82 -6.13 25.31
C VAL A 177 5.95 -5.68 26.77
N PHE A 178 6.31 -6.62 27.64
CA PHE A 178 6.38 -6.42 29.10
C PHE A 178 7.83 -6.35 29.61
N SER A 179 8.00 -5.79 30.80
CA SER A 179 9.31 -5.53 31.42
C SER A 179 10.05 -6.79 31.89
N ASP A 180 9.39 -7.94 31.91
CA ASP A 180 9.97 -9.27 32.20
C ASP A 180 10.48 -9.99 30.93
N ASN A 181 10.57 -9.24 29.83
CA ASN A 181 10.97 -9.67 28.48
C ASN A 181 9.99 -10.65 27.84
N ILE A 182 8.72 -10.63 28.25
CA ILE A 182 7.65 -11.40 27.61
C ILE A 182 6.97 -10.55 26.53
N VAL A 183 6.75 -11.17 25.37
CA VAL A 183 5.81 -10.70 24.36
C VAL A 183 4.51 -11.47 24.53
N GLY A 184 3.43 -10.73 24.74
CA GLY A 184 2.08 -11.28 24.77
C GLY A 184 1.52 -11.39 23.37
N VAL A 185 0.92 -12.52 23.03
CA VAL A 185 0.18 -12.71 21.79
C VAL A 185 -1.21 -13.29 22.08
N GLU A 186 -2.18 -12.94 21.25
CA GLU A 186 -3.47 -13.61 21.18
C GLU A 186 -3.44 -14.56 19.98
N LYS A 187 -3.81 -15.83 20.22
CA LYS A 187 -3.92 -16.87 19.20
C LYS A 187 -5.13 -17.73 19.52
N ASP A 188 -6.04 -17.87 18.56
CA ASP A 188 -7.25 -18.69 18.70
C ASP A 188 -8.10 -18.33 19.94
N ASN A 189 -8.26 -17.03 20.22
CA ASN A 189 -8.90 -16.48 21.43
C ASN A 189 -8.22 -16.86 22.76
N GLN A 190 -6.96 -17.30 22.73
CA GLN A 190 -6.18 -17.63 23.92
C GLN A 190 -4.95 -16.74 24.02
N TYR A 191 -4.67 -16.22 25.21
CA TYR A 191 -3.43 -15.50 25.46
C TYR A 191 -2.26 -16.48 25.57
N LYS A 192 -1.16 -16.20 24.85
CA LYS A 192 0.09 -16.95 24.94
C LYS A 192 1.23 -16.00 25.32
N LYS A 193 2.16 -16.50 26.13
CA LYS A 193 3.36 -15.77 26.57
C LYS A 193 4.58 -16.31 25.82
N ILE A 194 5.31 -15.44 25.14
CA ILE A 194 6.55 -15.79 24.45
C ILE A 194 7.71 -15.04 25.09
N LYS A 195 8.76 -15.75 25.49
CA LYS A 195 10.00 -15.17 26.02
C LYS A 195 11.15 -15.42 25.04
N PRO A 196 11.45 -14.48 24.14
CA PRO A 196 12.55 -14.61 23.20
C PRO A 196 13.90 -14.24 23.82
N LYS A 197 15.00 -14.81 23.30
CA LYS A 197 16.34 -14.24 23.53
C LYS A 197 16.55 -12.97 22.70
N LYS A 198 16.08 -12.97 21.45
CA LYS A 198 16.16 -11.85 20.50
C LYS A 198 14.78 -11.57 19.90
N LEU A 199 14.39 -10.31 19.81
CA LEU A 199 13.13 -9.89 19.19
C LEU A 199 13.40 -9.13 17.89
N LEU A 200 12.72 -9.49 16.80
CA LEU A 200 12.67 -8.70 15.57
C LEU A 200 11.26 -8.15 15.36
N VAL A 201 11.16 -6.84 15.20
CA VAL A 201 9.91 -6.16 14.85
C VAL A 201 9.92 -5.86 13.35
N ALA A 202 9.02 -6.53 12.62
CA ALA A 202 8.81 -6.41 11.19
C ALA A 202 7.32 -6.13 10.86
N THR A 203 6.66 -5.37 11.73
CA THR A 203 5.22 -5.07 11.72
C THR A 203 4.78 -4.09 10.61
N GLY A 204 5.71 -3.65 9.76
CA GLY A 204 5.44 -2.79 8.62
C GLY A 204 5.00 -1.37 9.01
N ALA A 205 4.11 -0.80 8.20
CA ALA A 205 3.59 0.55 8.37
C ALA A 205 2.09 0.63 8.14
N ARG A 206 1.51 1.73 8.62
CA ARG A 206 0.09 2.08 8.46
C ARG A 206 -0.07 3.35 7.64
N GLU A 207 -1.22 3.51 7.00
CA GLU A 207 -1.49 4.68 6.18
C GLU A 207 -1.68 5.94 7.03
N LYS A 208 -1.08 7.05 6.58
CA LYS A 208 -1.42 8.39 7.07
C LYS A 208 -2.74 8.81 6.44
N MET A 209 -3.51 9.53 7.23
CA MET A 209 -4.86 9.95 6.87
C MET A 209 -4.94 11.47 6.90
N LEU A 210 -5.85 12.02 6.10
CA LEU A 210 -6.04 13.46 5.94
C LEU A 210 -7.35 13.90 6.61
N SER A 211 -7.31 15.02 7.33
CA SER A 211 -8.50 15.70 7.84
C SER A 211 -8.99 16.71 6.81
N PHE A 212 -10.23 16.53 6.37
CA PHE A 212 -10.95 17.46 5.50
C PHE A 212 -12.46 17.28 5.75
N PRO A 213 -13.31 18.28 5.47
CA PRO A 213 -14.76 18.13 5.54
C PRO A 213 -15.28 16.91 4.77
N GLY A 214 -16.13 16.11 5.41
CA GLY A 214 -16.67 14.87 4.82
C GLY A 214 -15.71 13.68 4.81
N ASN A 215 -14.51 13.80 5.40
CA ASN A 215 -13.52 12.72 5.40
C ASN A 215 -14.01 11.40 6.02
N THR A 216 -15.10 11.39 6.78
CA THR A 216 -15.63 10.18 7.41
C THR A 216 -16.75 9.48 6.65
N LEU A 217 -17.22 10.04 5.54
CA LEU A 217 -18.25 9.42 4.72
C LEU A 217 -17.81 8.01 4.29
N PRO A 218 -18.69 7.00 4.35
CA PRO A 218 -18.50 5.74 3.62
C PRO A 218 -18.14 6.04 2.15
N GLY A 219 -17.04 5.43 1.68
CA GLY A 219 -16.38 5.79 0.42
C GLY A 219 -15.05 6.51 0.61
N VAL A 220 -14.74 7.08 1.79
CA VAL A 220 -13.41 7.63 2.09
C VAL A 220 -12.58 6.65 2.90
N TYR A 221 -11.58 6.03 2.28
CA TYR A 221 -10.68 5.07 2.94
C TYR A 221 -9.28 5.02 2.33
N GLY A 222 -8.37 4.31 3.01
CA GLY A 222 -6.99 4.17 2.55
C GLY A 222 -6.86 3.35 1.27
N ALA A 223 -5.84 3.64 0.47
CA ALA A 223 -5.47 2.83 -0.69
C ALA A 223 -5.15 1.37 -0.31
N GLY A 224 -4.62 1.12 0.89
CA GLY A 224 -4.40 -0.22 1.41
C GLY A 224 -5.69 -0.99 1.66
N ALA A 225 -6.76 -0.31 2.12
CA ALA A 225 -8.07 -0.91 2.28
C ALA A 225 -8.68 -1.30 0.92
N PHE A 226 -8.59 -0.39 -0.05
CA PHE A 226 -8.97 -0.64 -1.44
C PHE A 226 -8.26 -1.86 -2.03
N GLN A 227 -6.94 -1.92 -1.93
CA GLN A 227 -6.15 -3.04 -2.46
C GLN A 227 -6.48 -4.36 -1.74
N THR A 228 -6.86 -4.31 -0.46
CA THR A 228 -7.30 -5.49 0.28
C THR A 228 -8.57 -6.08 -0.34
N LEU A 229 -9.58 -5.25 -0.55
CA LEU A 229 -10.84 -5.68 -1.17
C LEU A 229 -10.62 -6.16 -2.62
N VAL A 230 -9.95 -5.34 -3.44
CA VAL A 230 -9.86 -5.58 -4.88
C VAL A 230 -8.86 -6.67 -5.24
N ASN A 231 -7.67 -6.68 -4.63
CA ASN A 231 -6.59 -7.58 -5.08
C ASN A 231 -6.52 -8.87 -4.28
N ARG A 232 -6.76 -8.83 -2.96
CA ARG A 232 -6.72 -10.03 -2.11
C ARG A 232 -8.08 -10.73 -2.11
N ASP A 233 -9.15 -9.97 -1.90
CA ASP A 233 -10.50 -10.54 -1.72
C ASP A 233 -11.26 -10.65 -3.05
N LEU A 234 -10.73 -10.06 -4.13
CA LEU A 234 -11.32 -10.06 -5.48
C LEU A 234 -12.74 -9.47 -5.52
N VAL A 235 -12.99 -8.46 -4.67
CA VAL A 235 -14.26 -7.73 -4.58
C VAL A 235 -14.09 -6.36 -5.22
N LYS A 236 -14.90 -6.06 -6.25
CA LYS A 236 -15.00 -4.71 -6.82
C LYS A 236 -15.60 -3.78 -5.74
N SER A 237 -14.79 -2.86 -5.24
CA SER A 237 -15.16 -2.03 -4.07
C SER A 237 -15.77 -0.67 -4.42
N SER A 238 -15.66 -0.26 -5.68
CA SER A 238 -15.98 1.08 -6.18
C SER A 238 -16.31 1.02 -7.67
N GLU A 239 -17.00 2.02 -8.20
CA GLU A 239 -17.17 2.24 -9.65
C GLU A 239 -16.30 3.41 -10.15
N LYS A 240 -16.23 4.51 -9.38
CA LYS A 240 -15.45 5.72 -9.72
C LYS A 240 -14.65 6.21 -8.52
N VAL A 241 -13.32 6.24 -8.67
CA VAL A 241 -12.39 6.67 -7.62
C VAL A 241 -11.70 8.00 -7.95
N LEU A 242 -11.51 8.85 -6.93
CA LEU A 242 -10.47 9.89 -6.92
C LEU A 242 -9.38 9.50 -5.92
N ILE A 243 -8.12 9.70 -6.30
CA ILE A 243 -6.96 9.32 -5.48
C ILE A 243 -6.26 10.57 -4.97
N VAL A 244 -6.06 10.65 -3.66
CA VAL A 244 -5.34 11.74 -2.99
C VAL A 244 -3.95 11.26 -2.57
N GLY A 245 -2.92 11.75 -3.26
CA GLY A 245 -1.51 11.44 -3.02
C GLY A 245 -0.83 10.80 -4.23
N GLY A 246 0.25 11.44 -4.72
CA GLY A 246 1.06 11.01 -5.86
C GLY A 246 2.29 10.20 -5.49
N GLY A 247 2.31 9.56 -4.32
CA GLY A 247 3.32 8.55 -3.96
C GLY A 247 3.10 7.22 -4.69
N ASN A 248 4.05 6.29 -4.57
CA ASN A 248 3.94 4.96 -5.21
C ASN A 248 2.64 4.24 -4.84
N VAL A 249 2.21 4.32 -3.57
CA VAL A 249 0.95 3.73 -3.10
C VAL A 249 -0.26 4.23 -3.90
N GLY A 250 -0.41 5.55 -4.06
CA GLY A 250 -1.54 6.14 -4.79
C GLY A 250 -1.49 5.84 -6.29
N LEU A 251 -0.30 5.97 -6.90
CA LEU A 251 -0.10 5.67 -8.32
C LEU A 251 -0.40 4.20 -8.65
N ILE A 252 0.02 3.27 -7.78
CA ILE A 252 -0.24 1.84 -7.96
C ILE A 252 -1.70 1.50 -7.67
N ALA A 253 -2.33 2.14 -6.68
CA ALA A 253 -3.77 1.96 -6.43
C ALA A 253 -4.61 2.36 -7.64
N GLY A 254 -4.27 3.46 -8.33
CA GLY A 254 -4.94 3.83 -9.59
C GLY A 254 -4.75 2.79 -10.68
N TYR A 255 -3.58 2.17 -10.75
CA TYR A 255 -3.33 1.12 -11.73
C TYR A 255 -4.15 -0.13 -11.43
N HIS A 256 -4.23 -0.54 -10.16
CA HIS A 256 -5.07 -1.65 -9.73
C HIS A 256 -6.57 -1.38 -9.95
N ALA A 257 -7.02 -0.14 -9.76
CA ALA A 257 -8.40 0.27 -10.05
C ALA A 257 -8.75 0.05 -11.53
N ILE A 258 -7.90 0.53 -12.44
CA ILE A 258 -8.10 0.32 -13.88
C ILE A 258 -8.11 -1.17 -14.24
N GLN A 259 -7.20 -1.97 -13.66
CA GLN A 259 -7.19 -3.43 -13.88
C GLN A 259 -8.47 -4.13 -13.39
N ALA A 260 -9.14 -3.56 -12.39
CA ALA A 260 -10.39 -4.05 -11.82
C ALA A 260 -11.65 -3.43 -12.45
N ASP A 261 -11.52 -2.74 -13.59
CA ASP A 261 -12.63 -2.07 -14.26
C ASP A 261 -13.31 -0.99 -13.38
N ILE A 262 -12.50 -0.26 -12.62
CA ILE A 262 -12.89 0.88 -11.79
C ILE A 262 -12.33 2.15 -12.43
N ALA A 263 -13.19 3.11 -12.73
CA ALA A 263 -12.79 4.36 -13.35
C ALA A 263 -11.96 5.20 -12.38
N VAL A 264 -10.79 5.68 -12.82
CA VAL A 264 -9.96 6.59 -12.04
C VAL A 264 -10.17 7.99 -12.58
N VAL A 265 -11.03 8.74 -11.89
CA VAL A 265 -11.48 10.07 -12.32
C VAL A 265 -10.32 11.06 -12.35
N ALA A 266 -9.51 11.04 -11.28
CA ALA A 266 -8.30 11.83 -11.17
C ALA A 266 -7.39 11.28 -10.07
N LEU A 267 -6.10 11.60 -10.19
CA LEU A 267 -5.18 11.57 -9.07
C LEU A 267 -4.71 12.99 -8.77
N ILE A 268 -4.68 13.35 -7.49
CA ILE A 268 -4.20 14.66 -7.05
C ILE A 268 -2.94 14.53 -6.18
N GLU A 269 -2.04 15.48 -6.29
CA GLU A 269 -0.82 15.60 -5.50
C GLU A 269 -0.65 17.05 -5.06
N ALA A 270 -0.39 17.26 -3.77
CA ALA A 270 -0.24 18.59 -3.20
C ALA A 270 1.10 19.22 -3.60
N LEU A 271 2.14 18.41 -3.83
CA LEU A 271 3.43 18.86 -4.33
C LEU A 271 3.37 19.26 -5.82
N PRO A 272 4.32 20.08 -6.32
CA PRO A 272 4.39 20.46 -7.74
C PRO A 272 4.60 19.28 -8.70
N GLN A 273 5.08 18.15 -8.18
CA GLN A 273 5.32 16.91 -8.91
C GLN A 273 4.95 15.71 -8.03
N VAL A 274 4.65 14.57 -8.65
CA VAL A 274 4.42 13.30 -7.95
C VAL A 274 5.64 12.91 -7.12
N GLY A 275 5.41 12.41 -5.90
CA GLY A 275 6.48 11.90 -5.02
C GLY A 275 6.93 10.48 -5.36
N GLY A 276 6.08 9.69 -6.02
CA GLY A 276 6.40 8.35 -6.49
C GLY A 276 7.24 8.33 -7.76
N TYR A 277 7.55 7.14 -8.27
CA TYR A 277 8.33 6.97 -9.48
C TYR A 277 7.56 7.49 -10.69
N LYS A 278 8.22 8.33 -11.50
CA LYS A 278 7.64 8.90 -12.73
C LYS A 278 7.09 7.83 -13.66
N VAL A 279 7.75 6.67 -13.77
CA VAL A 279 7.26 5.56 -14.60
C VAL A 279 5.89 5.01 -14.17
N HIS A 280 5.51 5.13 -12.90
CA HIS A 280 4.16 4.81 -12.44
C HIS A 280 3.15 5.89 -12.84
N ALA A 281 3.50 7.17 -12.67
CA ALA A 281 2.67 8.28 -13.13
C ALA A 281 2.44 8.27 -14.64
N ASP A 282 3.50 8.05 -15.42
CA ASP A 282 3.43 7.94 -16.88
C ASP A 282 2.60 6.71 -17.29
N LYS A 283 2.62 5.63 -16.50
CA LYS A 283 1.73 4.49 -16.74
C LYS A 283 0.26 4.89 -16.60
N LEU A 284 -0.10 5.62 -15.55
CA LEU A 284 -1.49 6.09 -15.38
C LEU A 284 -1.93 7.06 -16.47
N LYS A 285 -1.07 8.03 -16.83
CA LYS A 285 -1.36 8.99 -17.91
C LYS A 285 -1.64 8.29 -19.24
N ARG A 286 -0.80 7.33 -19.62
CA ARG A 286 -0.97 6.49 -20.82
C ARG A 286 -2.27 5.69 -20.85
N LEU A 287 -2.81 5.37 -19.68
CA LEU A 287 -4.09 4.67 -19.54
C LEU A 287 -5.28 5.64 -19.55
N GLY A 288 -5.03 6.95 -19.57
CA GLY A 288 -6.04 8.00 -19.64
C GLY A 288 -6.40 8.64 -18.29
N VAL A 289 -5.55 8.52 -17.27
CA VAL A 289 -5.81 9.14 -15.96
C VAL A 289 -5.19 10.54 -15.87
N PRO A 290 -5.98 11.58 -15.59
CA PRO A 290 -5.44 12.90 -15.33
C PRO A 290 -4.78 12.96 -13.95
N ILE A 291 -3.61 13.63 -13.88
CA ILE A 291 -2.86 13.85 -12.64
C ILE A 291 -2.74 15.36 -12.40
N TYR A 292 -3.35 15.85 -11.31
CA TYR A 292 -3.30 17.25 -10.90
C TYR A 292 -2.27 17.44 -9.78
N THR A 293 -1.13 18.05 -10.10
CA THR A 293 -0.13 18.43 -9.11
C THR A 293 -0.38 19.85 -8.57
N GLY A 294 0.11 20.16 -7.37
CA GLY A 294 -0.23 21.40 -6.67
C GLY A 294 -1.70 21.50 -6.25
N HIS A 295 -2.40 20.38 -6.09
CA HIS A 295 -3.83 20.34 -5.72
C HIS A 295 -4.06 19.51 -4.45
N THR A 296 -5.05 19.90 -3.65
CA THR A 296 -5.52 19.15 -2.48
C THR A 296 -7.01 18.87 -2.57
N VAL A 297 -7.46 17.86 -1.84
CA VAL A 297 -8.89 17.70 -1.54
C VAL A 297 -9.34 18.80 -0.59
N VAL A 298 -10.50 19.38 -0.88
CA VAL A 298 -11.18 20.41 -0.08
C VAL A 298 -12.30 19.76 0.72
N SER A 299 -13.15 18.94 0.09
CA SER A 299 -14.23 18.22 0.75
C SER A 299 -14.59 16.94 -0.01
N ALA A 300 -15.12 15.96 0.72
CA ALA A 300 -15.96 14.91 0.13
C ALA A 300 -17.42 15.21 0.46
N ASN A 301 -18.30 15.09 -0.51
CA ASN A 301 -19.69 15.52 -0.39
C ASN A 301 -20.64 14.34 -0.60
N GLY A 302 -21.77 14.38 0.10
CA GLY A 302 -22.85 13.40 0.07
C GLY A 302 -23.53 13.27 1.43
N ALA A 303 -24.73 12.69 1.46
CA ALA A 303 -25.50 12.52 2.70
C ALA A 303 -25.04 11.27 3.48
N ASP A 304 -25.17 10.10 2.87
CA ASP A 304 -24.89 8.83 3.53
C ASP A 304 -23.55 8.19 3.11
N LYS A 305 -23.05 8.58 1.94
CA LYS A 305 -21.81 8.09 1.33
C LYS A 305 -21.23 9.18 0.44
N VAL A 306 -20.02 8.96 -0.07
CA VAL A 306 -19.43 9.84 -1.07
C VAL A 306 -20.25 9.80 -2.36
N GLU A 307 -20.61 10.97 -2.87
CA GLU A 307 -21.27 11.18 -4.17
C GLU A 307 -20.44 12.11 -5.06
N SER A 308 -19.60 12.95 -4.44
CA SER A 308 -18.65 13.80 -5.15
C SER A 308 -17.47 14.19 -4.26
N VAL A 309 -16.43 14.74 -4.88
CA VAL A 309 -15.26 15.28 -4.21
C VAL A 309 -14.87 16.60 -4.84
N THR A 310 -14.56 17.59 -4.00
CA THR A 310 -14.08 18.90 -4.43
C THR A 310 -12.58 19.00 -4.17
N ILE A 311 -11.82 19.41 -5.18
CA ILE A 311 -10.39 19.67 -5.11
C ILE A 311 -10.12 21.14 -5.44
N ALA A 312 -8.97 21.67 -5.02
CA ALA A 312 -8.53 23.01 -5.39
C ALA A 312 -7.01 23.10 -5.43
N ARG A 313 -6.50 24.13 -6.11
CA ARG A 313 -5.06 24.41 -6.23
C ARG A 313 -4.54 25.01 -4.92
N LEU A 314 -3.30 24.66 -4.59
CA LEU A 314 -2.56 25.25 -3.47
C LEU A 314 -1.63 26.37 -3.96
N ASP A 315 -1.51 27.41 -3.15
CA ASP A 315 -0.46 28.43 -3.28
C ASP A 315 0.86 27.97 -2.64
N GLU A 316 1.89 28.82 -2.72
CA GLU A 316 3.22 28.56 -2.13
C GLU A 316 3.20 28.43 -0.60
N ASN A 317 2.15 28.94 0.06
CA ASN A 317 1.93 28.87 1.49
C ASN A 317 0.99 27.72 1.89
N TRP A 318 0.72 26.78 0.98
CA TRP A 318 -0.16 25.62 1.19
C TRP A 318 -1.61 26.01 1.53
N LYS A 319 -2.06 27.17 1.07
CA LYS A 319 -3.45 27.61 1.17
C LYS A 319 -4.20 27.32 -0.12
N VAL A 320 -5.47 26.98 0.02
CA VAL A 320 -6.39 26.81 -1.12
C VAL A 320 -6.53 28.15 -1.84
N MET A 321 -6.29 28.15 -3.14
CA MET A 321 -6.49 29.31 -4.01
C MET A 321 -7.98 29.47 -4.34
N PRO A 322 -8.57 30.67 -4.13
CA PRO A 322 -9.93 30.97 -4.57
C PRO A 322 -10.11 30.72 -6.07
N ASP A 323 -11.32 30.37 -6.48
CA ASP A 323 -11.73 30.18 -7.88
C ASP A 323 -10.96 29.08 -8.65
N THR A 324 -10.27 28.17 -7.94
CA THR A 324 -9.57 27.01 -8.54
C THR A 324 -10.27 25.67 -8.32
N HIS A 325 -11.47 25.71 -7.75
CA HIS A 325 -12.24 24.54 -7.35
C HIS A 325 -12.69 23.70 -8.54
N LYS A 326 -12.64 22.39 -8.36
CA LYS A 326 -13.12 21.39 -9.31
C LYS A 326 -13.85 20.30 -8.54
N THR A 327 -15.10 20.04 -8.89
CA THR A 327 -15.91 18.99 -8.27
C THR A 327 -16.09 17.82 -9.23
N PHE A 328 -15.77 16.62 -8.77
CA PHE A 328 -15.86 15.39 -9.54
C PHE A 328 -16.90 14.45 -8.92
N GLU A 329 -17.77 13.88 -9.74
CA GLU A 329 -18.67 12.79 -9.34
C GLU A 329 -17.87 11.51 -9.14
N VAL A 330 -17.87 10.99 -7.91
CA VAL A 330 -17.15 9.77 -7.50
C VAL A 330 -17.94 9.07 -6.40
N ASP A 331 -17.78 7.76 -6.25
CA ASP A 331 -18.33 7.02 -5.09
C ASP A 331 -17.27 6.77 -4.02
N THR A 332 -15.99 6.99 -4.35
CA THR A 332 -14.87 6.63 -3.49
C THR A 332 -13.72 7.64 -3.59
N VAL A 333 -13.14 7.98 -2.44
CA VAL A 333 -11.91 8.77 -2.33
C VAL A 333 -10.85 7.92 -1.63
N LEU A 334 -9.78 7.60 -2.36
CA LEU A 334 -8.65 6.85 -1.83
C LEU A 334 -7.61 7.80 -1.25
N ILE A 335 -7.30 7.63 0.04
CA ILE A 335 -6.29 8.42 0.74
C ILE A 335 -4.95 7.68 0.71
N ALA A 336 -3.94 8.26 0.07
CA ALA A 336 -2.60 7.71 -0.12
C ALA A 336 -1.50 8.75 0.18
N VAL A 337 -1.66 9.52 1.26
CA VAL A 337 -0.81 10.66 1.63
C VAL A 337 0.41 10.29 2.48
N GLY A 338 0.94 9.08 2.28
CA GLY A 338 2.11 8.56 2.97
C GLY A 338 1.79 7.54 4.06
N LEU A 339 2.85 7.02 4.69
CA LEU A 339 2.78 5.97 5.69
C LEU A 339 3.43 6.42 7.00
N ALA A 340 3.07 5.77 8.10
CA ALA A 340 3.68 5.89 9.41
C ALA A 340 4.08 4.50 9.90
N GLU A 341 5.29 4.38 10.43
CA GLU A 341 5.87 3.14 10.91
C GLU A 341 4.99 2.52 12.01
N VAL A 342 4.89 1.19 12.01
CA VAL A 342 4.32 0.42 13.13
C VAL A 342 5.51 -0.16 13.88
N ASN A 343 6.00 0.57 14.87
CA ASN A 343 7.21 0.24 15.62
C ASN A 343 7.04 0.33 17.15
N GLU A 344 5.79 0.37 17.62
CA GLU A 344 5.46 0.47 19.04
C GLU A 344 6.10 -0.67 19.86
N PHE A 345 6.07 -1.90 19.34
CA PHE A 345 6.72 -3.05 19.96
C PHE A 345 8.24 -2.86 20.08
N TYR A 346 8.88 -2.28 19.07
CA TYR A 346 10.32 -2.04 19.06
C TYR A 346 10.72 -1.00 20.10
N LEU A 347 10.01 0.14 20.10
CA LEU A 347 10.26 1.23 21.05
C LEU A 347 10.04 0.75 22.49
N LYS A 348 8.99 -0.06 22.72
CA LYS A 348 8.67 -0.58 24.05
C LYS A 348 9.68 -1.63 24.53
N ALA A 349 10.07 -2.56 23.66
CA ALA A 349 11.11 -3.54 23.97
C ALA A 349 12.45 -2.86 24.31
N ARG A 350 12.84 -1.82 23.57
CA ARG A 350 14.04 -1.03 23.88
C ARG A 350 13.95 -0.32 25.22
N GLN A 351 12.79 0.22 25.57
CA GLN A 351 12.55 0.83 26.87
C GLN A 351 12.79 -0.16 28.02
N TRP A 352 12.47 -1.44 27.81
CA TRP A 352 12.70 -2.51 28.79
C TRP A 352 14.09 -3.13 28.74
N GLY A 353 14.97 -2.66 27.86
CA GLY A 353 16.34 -3.19 27.74
C GLY A 353 16.40 -4.58 27.08
N MET A 354 15.36 -4.96 26.33
CA MET A 354 15.38 -6.20 25.53
C MET A 354 16.38 -6.07 24.38
N ASP A 355 16.97 -7.20 23.99
CA ASP A 355 17.75 -7.30 22.75
C ASP A 355 16.79 -7.37 21.55
N VAL A 356 16.61 -6.24 20.88
CA VAL A 356 15.56 -6.02 19.89
C VAL A 356 16.07 -5.32 18.64
N PHE A 357 15.59 -5.81 17.50
CA PHE A 357 15.92 -5.37 16.14
C PHE A 357 14.65 -4.88 15.43
N CYS A 358 14.81 -4.11 14.35
CA CYS A 358 13.71 -3.57 13.55
C CYS A 358 14.07 -3.63 12.07
N ALA A 359 13.15 -4.09 11.22
CA ALA A 359 13.37 -4.23 9.78
C ALA A 359 12.13 -3.83 8.94
N GLY A 360 12.36 -3.56 7.66
CA GLY A 360 11.31 -3.13 6.72
C GLY A 360 10.68 -1.80 7.10
N ASP A 361 9.40 -1.62 6.75
CA ASP A 361 8.69 -0.36 6.98
C ASP A 361 8.44 -0.04 8.47
N ALA A 362 8.68 -0.98 9.39
CA ALA A 362 8.69 -0.69 10.82
C ALA A 362 9.94 0.11 11.22
N GLN A 363 11.03 -0.04 10.47
CA GLN A 363 12.27 0.70 10.67
C GLN A 363 12.27 2.00 9.87
N GLU A 364 11.93 1.92 8.59
CA GLU A 364 11.97 3.04 7.66
C GLU A 364 11.09 2.73 6.44
N ILE A 365 10.22 3.67 6.05
CA ILE A 365 9.33 3.50 4.90
C ILE A 365 10.14 3.42 3.60
N ALA A 366 10.05 2.28 2.90
CA ALA A 366 10.77 2.05 1.66
C ALA A 366 10.04 1.06 0.72
N GLU A 367 10.64 0.76 -0.43
CA GLU A 367 10.14 -0.28 -1.33
C GLU A 367 10.29 -1.69 -0.73
N ALA A 368 9.44 -2.63 -1.13
CA ALA A 368 9.50 -4.00 -0.62
C ALA A 368 10.85 -4.70 -0.93
N SER A 369 11.53 -4.29 -2.00
CA SER A 369 12.89 -4.74 -2.32
C SER A 369 13.90 -4.35 -1.24
N ALA A 370 13.80 -3.13 -0.70
CA ALA A 370 14.56 -2.70 0.45
C ALA A 370 14.12 -3.43 1.72
N ALA A 371 12.82 -3.65 1.92
CA ALA A 371 12.30 -4.36 3.09
C ALA A 371 12.83 -5.80 3.19
N MET A 372 12.79 -6.57 2.10
CA MET A 372 13.40 -7.91 2.05
C MET A 372 14.89 -7.86 2.42
N PHE A 373 15.62 -6.89 1.87
CA PHE A 373 17.04 -6.78 2.07
C PHE A 373 17.43 -6.39 3.51
N THR A 374 16.71 -5.44 4.12
CA THR A 374 16.87 -5.11 5.55
C THR A 374 16.55 -6.31 6.43
N GLY A 375 15.52 -7.10 6.09
CA GLY A 375 15.21 -8.35 6.79
C GLY A 375 16.39 -9.34 6.78
N LYS A 376 17.03 -9.55 5.62
CA LYS A 376 18.23 -10.40 5.52
C LYS A 376 19.35 -9.89 6.41
N ILE A 377 19.65 -8.59 6.36
CA ILE A 377 20.69 -7.96 7.18
C ILE A 377 20.42 -8.17 8.68
N GLU A 378 19.20 -7.89 9.15
CA GLU A 378 18.85 -8.03 10.56
C GLU A 378 18.82 -9.50 11.00
N GLY A 379 18.44 -10.45 10.14
CA GLY A 379 18.56 -11.88 10.40
C GLY A 379 20.00 -12.31 10.70
N HIS A 380 20.97 -11.85 9.89
CA HIS A 380 22.40 -12.11 10.15
C HIS A 380 22.90 -11.45 11.44
N LYS A 381 22.51 -10.20 11.72
CA LYS A 381 22.89 -9.51 12.97
C LYS A 381 22.34 -10.24 14.20
N ILE A 382 21.12 -10.76 14.12
CA ILE A 382 20.52 -11.59 15.17
C ILE A 382 21.36 -12.86 15.38
N ALA A 383 21.72 -13.58 14.32
CA ALA A 383 22.56 -14.77 14.43
C ALA A 383 23.93 -14.47 15.08
N GLN A 384 24.59 -13.38 14.70
CA GLN A 384 25.83 -12.92 15.32
C GLN A 384 25.64 -12.62 16.81
N SER A 385 24.54 -11.94 17.17
CA SER A 385 24.22 -11.62 18.57
C SER A 385 23.87 -12.85 19.42
N LEU A 386 23.58 -13.99 18.78
CA LEU A 386 23.40 -15.30 19.40
C LEU A 386 24.72 -16.09 19.49
N ASN A 387 25.85 -15.49 19.10
CA ASN A 387 27.18 -16.10 19.01
C ASN A 387 27.26 -17.28 18.03
N ILE A 388 26.47 -17.23 16.95
CA ILE A 388 26.57 -18.20 15.85
C ILE A 388 27.64 -17.69 14.88
N ASP A 389 28.58 -18.56 14.50
CA ASP A 389 29.61 -18.23 13.53
C ASP A 389 28.99 -18.08 12.14
N VAL A 390 28.83 -16.83 11.73
CA VAL A 390 28.31 -16.46 10.42
C VAL A 390 29.26 -15.47 9.78
N GLN A 391 29.42 -15.57 8.46
CA GLN A 391 30.15 -14.58 7.70
C GLN A 391 29.62 -13.18 8.02
N GLN A 392 30.52 -12.22 8.19
CA GLN A 392 30.13 -10.83 8.41
C GLN A 392 29.25 -10.37 7.25
N VAL A 393 28.17 -9.65 7.58
CA VAL A 393 27.32 -9.01 6.57
C VAL A 393 28.22 -8.14 5.68
N PRO A 394 28.32 -8.42 4.37
CA PRO A 394 29.20 -7.64 3.50
C PRO A 394 28.77 -6.17 3.47
N ARG A 395 29.71 -5.22 3.50
CA ARG A 395 29.38 -3.78 3.38
C ARG A 395 28.58 -3.42 2.12
N GLU A 396 28.71 -4.24 1.08
CA GLU A 396 27.93 -4.13 -0.16
C GLU A 396 26.43 -4.26 0.08
N TRP A 397 26.02 -5.02 1.11
CA TRP A 397 24.63 -5.19 1.48
C TRP A 397 24.03 -3.88 2.00
N ASP A 398 24.68 -3.22 2.96
CA ASP A 398 24.22 -1.92 3.46
C ASP A 398 24.17 -0.86 2.34
N THR A 399 25.18 -0.87 1.45
CA THR A 399 25.24 0.00 0.28
C THR A 399 24.04 -0.24 -0.64
N LYS A 400 23.73 -1.51 -0.91
CA LYS A 400 22.60 -1.89 -1.76
C LYS A 400 21.26 -1.55 -1.12
N ALA A 401 21.09 -1.79 0.17
CA ALA A 401 19.89 -1.39 0.90
C ALA A 401 19.66 0.12 0.77
N THR A 402 20.71 0.91 0.95
CA THR A 402 20.68 2.37 0.79
C THR A 402 20.27 2.78 -0.63
N ILE A 403 20.82 2.13 -1.66
CA ILE A 403 20.45 2.38 -3.06
C ILE A 403 18.99 2.01 -3.33
N LEU A 404 18.50 0.87 -2.83
CA LEU A 404 17.11 0.44 -3.02
C LEU A 404 16.11 1.35 -2.30
N LYS A 405 16.52 2.02 -1.21
CA LYS A 405 15.74 3.01 -0.46
C LYS A 405 15.79 4.41 -1.07
N SER A 406 16.70 4.65 -2.02
CA SER A 406 16.92 5.99 -2.54
C SER A 406 15.65 6.57 -3.16
N LYS A 407 15.43 7.87 -2.92
CA LYS A 407 14.37 8.61 -3.61
C LYS A 407 14.68 8.64 -5.11
N PRO A 408 13.65 8.68 -5.96
CA PRO A 408 13.87 8.82 -7.39
C PRO A 408 14.72 10.06 -7.72
N GLY A 409 15.65 9.91 -8.66
CA GLY A 409 16.53 10.99 -9.11
C GLY A 409 15.78 12.06 -9.92
N PRO A 410 16.49 13.08 -10.44
CA PRO A 410 15.89 14.09 -11.30
C PRO A 410 15.37 13.46 -12.60
N ALA A 411 14.27 13.99 -13.11
CA ALA A 411 13.79 13.61 -14.43
C ALA A 411 14.74 14.16 -15.51
N THR A 412 15.01 13.35 -16.54
CA THR A 412 15.86 13.68 -17.68
C THR A 412 15.05 13.52 -18.97
N ARG A 413 15.35 14.34 -19.98
CA ARG A 413 14.78 14.15 -21.33
C ARG A 413 15.73 13.28 -22.14
N ARG A 414 15.19 12.23 -22.77
CA ARG A 414 15.94 11.41 -23.74
C ARG A 414 15.23 11.43 -25.08
N ARG A 415 16.00 11.65 -26.14
CA ARG A 415 15.50 11.52 -27.51
C ARG A 415 15.56 10.04 -27.91
N PRO A 416 14.54 9.52 -28.60
CA PRO A 416 14.60 8.16 -29.14
C PRO A 416 15.75 8.07 -30.17
N PRO A 417 16.25 6.85 -30.45
CA PRO A 417 17.26 6.64 -31.48
C PRO A 417 16.85 7.25 -32.83
N GLN A 418 17.81 7.86 -33.53
CA GLN A 418 17.59 8.41 -34.89
C GLN A 418 17.41 7.30 -35.93
N LYS A 419 17.89 6.08 -35.64
CA LYS A 419 17.77 4.88 -36.47
C LYS A 419 16.32 4.61 -36.89
N GLU A 420 16.09 4.21 -38.15
CA GLU A 420 14.77 3.93 -38.76
C GLU A 420 14.77 2.65 -39.61
N ASP A 421 15.64 1.71 -39.28
CA ASP A 421 15.78 0.40 -39.89
C ASP A 421 16.02 -0.68 -38.82
N GLY A 422 15.83 -1.95 -39.18
CA GLY A 422 15.97 -3.06 -38.26
C GLY A 422 14.91 -3.08 -37.15
N VAL A 423 15.23 -3.73 -36.03
CA VAL A 423 14.35 -3.87 -34.86
C VAL A 423 15.11 -3.47 -33.60
N PHE A 424 14.50 -2.70 -32.71
CA PHE A 424 15.13 -2.33 -31.45
C PHE A 424 14.13 -1.82 -30.41
N PRO A 425 14.43 -1.95 -29.10
CA PRO A 425 13.59 -1.40 -28.05
C PRO A 425 13.82 0.10 -27.88
N ILE A 426 12.77 0.82 -27.48
CA ILE A 426 12.84 2.18 -26.97
C ILE A 426 12.50 2.15 -25.47
N PHE A 427 13.37 2.75 -24.66
CA PHE A 427 13.18 2.87 -23.22
C PHE A 427 12.62 4.24 -22.88
N HIS A 428 11.40 4.26 -22.37
CA HIS A 428 10.70 5.47 -21.93
C HIS A 428 10.90 5.69 -20.42
N CYS A 429 12.06 5.28 -19.90
CA CYS A 429 12.49 5.56 -18.54
C CYS A 429 13.20 6.91 -18.53
N TYR A 430 12.57 7.91 -17.91
CA TYR A 430 13.07 9.30 -17.86
C TYR A 430 13.49 9.73 -16.46
N GLN A 431 13.49 8.85 -15.47
CA GLN A 431 13.88 9.15 -14.10
C GLN A 431 14.71 8.01 -13.52
N GLU A 432 15.81 8.34 -12.86
CA GLU A 432 16.66 7.35 -12.20
C GLU A 432 15.92 6.72 -11.02
N VAL A 433 15.77 5.40 -11.08
CA VAL A 433 15.17 4.57 -10.03
C VAL A 433 15.90 3.23 -9.98
N PRO A 434 16.06 2.60 -8.81
CA PRO A 434 16.79 1.34 -8.71
C PRO A 434 16.01 0.21 -9.41
N CYS A 435 16.40 -0.17 -10.63
CA CYS A 435 15.69 -1.14 -11.45
C CYS A 435 16.57 -1.77 -12.55
N ASN A 436 16.74 -3.10 -12.54
CA ASN A 436 17.45 -3.86 -13.57
C ASN A 436 16.73 -5.05 -14.27
N PRO A 437 15.38 -5.21 -14.26
CA PRO A 437 14.76 -6.33 -14.96
C PRO A 437 15.05 -6.39 -16.47
N CYS A 438 15.02 -5.24 -17.16
CA CYS A 438 15.22 -5.22 -18.62
C CYS A 438 16.65 -5.61 -19.05
N THR A 439 17.67 -5.25 -18.26
CA THR A 439 19.06 -5.66 -18.51
C THR A 439 19.25 -7.15 -18.21
N SER A 440 18.63 -7.64 -17.13
CA SER A 440 18.78 -9.03 -16.66
C SER A 440 18.17 -10.07 -17.61
N VAL A 441 17.22 -9.69 -18.46
CA VAL A 441 16.53 -10.62 -19.38
C VAL A 441 17.01 -10.54 -20.82
N CYS A 442 17.97 -9.66 -21.13
CA CYS A 442 18.44 -9.48 -22.49
C CYS A 442 19.35 -10.65 -22.93
N PRO A 443 18.91 -11.51 -23.87
CA PRO A 443 19.67 -12.73 -24.22
C PRO A 443 21.00 -12.44 -24.92
N VAL A 444 21.12 -11.28 -25.57
CA VAL A 444 22.32 -10.83 -26.27
C VAL A 444 23.16 -9.84 -25.45
N GLY A 445 22.78 -9.56 -24.19
CA GLY A 445 23.55 -8.73 -23.27
C GLY A 445 23.73 -7.25 -23.67
N THR A 446 22.98 -6.74 -24.65
CA THR A 446 23.16 -5.37 -25.20
C THR A 446 22.39 -4.29 -24.45
N VAL A 447 21.43 -4.65 -23.59
CA VAL A 447 20.74 -3.70 -22.71
C VAL A 447 21.58 -3.51 -21.44
N LYS A 448 22.01 -2.27 -21.18
CA LYS A 448 22.83 -1.88 -20.01
C LYS A 448 22.18 -0.72 -19.27
N THR A 449 22.58 -0.48 -18.04
CA THR A 449 22.25 0.75 -17.30
C THR A 449 23.43 1.71 -17.35
N GLN A 450 23.15 3.02 -17.31
CA GLN A 450 24.21 4.03 -17.27
C GLN A 450 25.14 3.84 -16.07
N ASP A 451 26.45 4.01 -16.31
CA ASP A 451 27.53 3.80 -15.34
C ASP A 451 27.53 2.42 -14.66
N ASP A 452 26.87 1.42 -15.24
CA ASP A 452 26.60 0.11 -14.62
C ASP A 452 25.91 0.20 -13.24
N LYS A 453 25.27 1.34 -12.94
CA LYS A 453 24.49 1.55 -11.71
C LYS A 453 23.09 1.00 -11.89
N ILE A 454 22.54 0.36 -10.86
CA ILE A 454 21.14 -0.11 -10.88
C ILE A 454 20.12 1.04 -10.97
N THR A 455 20.50 2.25 -10.56
CA THR A 455 19.68 3.47 -10.70
C THR A 455 19.81 4.10 -12.08
N GLY A 456 20.87 3.75 -12.82
CA GLY A 456 21.17 4.30 -14.13
C GLY A 456 20.09 3.94 -15.15
N LEU A 457 19.72 4.90 -15.98
CA LEU A 457 18.67 4.70 -16.97
C LEU A 457 19.10 3.68 -18.05
N PRO A 458 18.23 2.74 -18.45
CA PRO A 458 18.59 1.69 -19.38
C PRO A 458 18.84 2.23 -20.79
N TYR A 459 19.80 1.66 -21.51
CA TYR A 459 20.11 1.96 -22.90
C TYR A 459 20.59 0.71 -23.64
N MET A 460 20.63 0.78 -24.97
CA MET A 460 21.20 -0.27 -25.82
C MET A 460 22.60 0.13 -26.26
N VAL A 461 23.58 -0.76 -26.06
CA VAL A 461 24.97 -0.55 -26.49
C VAL A 461 25.11 -0.66 -28.01
N ASP A 462 24.41 -1.62 -28.63
CA ASP A 462 24.36 -1.79 -30.08
C ASP A 462 22.92 -2.13 -30.51
N LEU A 463 22.32 -1.24 -31.31
CA LEU A 463 20.96 -1.41 -31.83
C LEU A 463 20.87 -2.50 -32.91
N ASN A 464 21.98 -2.87 -33.57
CA ASN A 464 21.98 -3.90 -34.63
C ASN A 464 21.89 -5.32 -34.06
N ALA A 465 22.37 -5.52 -32.84
CA ALA A 465 22.37 -6.82 -32.17
C ALA A 465 21.00 -7.25 -31.61
N CYS A 466 19.97 -6.38 -31.67
CA CYS A 466 18.67 -6.71 -31.12
C CYS A 466 17.96 -7.79 -31.95
N THR A 467 17.50 -8.85 -31.29
CA THR A 467 16.80 -9.96 -31.93
C THR A 467 15.28 -9.76 -32.05
N GLY A 468 14.72 -8.70 -31.47
CA GLY A 468 13.27 -8.50 -31.39
C GLY A 468 12.56 -9.45 -30.41
N CYS A 469 13.28 -10.10 -29.48
CA CYS A 469 12.68 -11.08 -28.55
C CYS A 469 11.70 -10.48 -27.52
N ALA A 470 11.59 -9.16 -27.38
CA ALA A 470 10.64 -8.50 -26.48
C ALA A 470 10.63 -8.94 -25.00
N SER A 471 11.64 -9.66 -24.51
CA SER A 471 11.74 -10.05 -23.09
C SER A 471 11.82 -8.83 -22.17
N CYS A 472 12.51 -7.77 -22.61
CA CYS A 472 12.61 -6.51 -21.88
C CYS A 472 11.27 -5.77 -21.76
N LEU A 473 10.35 -5.96 -22.72
CA LEU A 473 8.98 -5.43 -22.65
C LEU A 473 8.16 -6.23 -21.63
N ALA A 474 8.17 -7.55 -21.75
CA ALA A 474 7.35 -8.44 -20.94
C ALA A 474 7.71 -8.38 -19.44
N VAL A 475 8.99 -8.24 -19.10
CA VAL A 475 9.43 -8.15 -17.69
C VAL A 475 9.21 -6.74 -17.08
N CYS A 476 9.03 -5.70 -17.90
CA CYS A 476 9.13 -4.31 -17.45
C CYS A 476 8.07 -3.97 -16.37
N PRO A 477 8.49 -3.58 -15.14
CA PRO A 477 7.56 -3.15 -14.10
C PRO A 477 6.77 -1.89 -14.46
N GLY A 478 7.41 -0.94 -15.16
CA GLY A 478 6.81 0.32 -15.58
C GLY A 478 5.96 0.23 -16.86
N LEU A 479 5.95 -0.93 -17.54
CA LEU A 479 5.42 -1.07 -18.91
C LEU A 479 5.98 0.02 -19.85
N SER A 480 7.21 0.46 -19.63
CA SER A 480 7.83 1.65 -20.26
C SER A 480 8.84 1.30 -21.35
N VAL A 481 8.87 0.04 -21.81
CA VAL A 481 9.70 -0.38 -22.93
C VAL A 481 8.78 -0.70 -24.09
N THR A 482 9.07 -0.19 -25.27
CA THR A 482 8.38 -0.55 -26.52
C THR A 482 9.37 -1.15 -27.51
N MET A 483 8.88 -1.89 -28.49
CA MET A 483 9.70 -2.45 -29.57
C MET A 483 9.25 -1.82 -30.87
N VAL A 484 10.17 -1.26 -31.64
CA VAL A 484 9.89 -0.77 -33.00
C VAL A 484 10.61 -1.68 -33.99
N ASP A 485 9.91 -2.10 -35.03
CA ASP A 485 10.41 -3.01 -36.07
C ASP A 485 10.09 -2.48 -37.47
N TYR A 486 11.14 -2.06 -38.18
CA TYR A 486 11.10 -1.51 -39.53
C TYR A 486 11.37 -2.57 -40.61
N ARG A 487 11.65 -3.83 -40.24
CA ARG A 487 12.15 -4.84 -41.20
C ARG A 487 11.12 -5.26 -42.23
N GLU A 488 9.84 -5.31 -41.85
CA GLU A 488 8.75 -5.72 -42.74
C GLU A 488 8.24 -4.55 -43.59
N ASP A 489 7.98 -3.39 -42.98
CA ASP A 489 7.48 -2.19 -43.66
C ASP A 489 8.10 -0.93 -43.01
N PRO A 490 9.11 -0.29 -43.65
CA PRO A 490 9.72 0.93 -43.12
C PRO A 490 8.80 2.17 -43.12
N ALA A 491 7.75 2.19 -43.93
CA ALA A 491 6.80 3.31 -44.00
C ALA A 491 5.71 3.20 -42.92
N HIS A 492 5.30 1.96 -42.59
CA HIS A 492 4.38 1.65 -41.50
C HIS A 492 4.99 0.60 -40.55
N PRO A 493 6.01 0.98 -39.76
CA PRO A 493 6.71 0.05 -38.90
C PRO A 493 5.76 -0.58 -37.87
N SER A 494 6.09 -1.80 -37.46
CA SER A 494 5.39 -2.46 -36.38
C SER A 494 5.89 -1.93 -35.03
N VAL A 495 4.96 -1.58 -34.14
CA VAL A 495 5.25 -1.25 -32.74
C VAL A 495 4.62 -2.28 -31.83
N THR A 496 5.40 -2.85 -30.91
CA THR A 496 4.89 -3.73 -29.85
C THR A 496 4.85 -3.00 -28.51
N LEU A 497 3.67 -2.96 -27.91
CA LEU A 497 3.39 -2.32 -26.62
C LEU A 497 3.14 -3.39 -25.53
N PRO A 498 3.69 -3.23 -24.32
CA PRO A 498 3.34 -4.07 -23.18
C PRO A 498 1.99 -3.61 -22.59
N TYR A 499 1.08 -4.56 -22.35
CA TYR A 499 -0.28 -4.28 -21.90
C TYR A 499 -0.77 -5.31 -20.86
N GLU A 500 -1.49 -4.85 -19.84
CA GLU A 500 -1.82 -5.65 -18.64
C GLU A 500 -3.22 -5.32 -18.07
N VAL A 501 -4.12 -4.75 -18.88
CA VAL A 501 -5.46 -4.35 -18.43
C VAL A 501 -6.50 -5.39 -18.84
N TRP A 502 -7.25 -5.17 -19.92
CA TRP A 502 -8.35 -6.04 -20.36
C TRP A 502 -8.05 -6.70 -21.70
N ARG A 503 -8.07 -8.03 -21.74
CA ARG A 503 -7.62 -8.81 -22.92
C ARG A 503 -8.55 -8.60 -24.12
N GLU A 504 -9.84 -8.49 -23.85
CA GLU A 504 -10.95 -8.26 -24.77
C GLU A 504 -10.93 -6.87 -25.43
N LYS A 505 -10.07 -5.94 -24.97
CA LYS A 505 -9.93 -4.59 -25.56
C LYS A 505 -8.76 -4.46 -26.54
N VAL A 506 -8.00 -5.54 -26.74
CA VAL A 506 -6.82 -5.55 -27.62
C VAL A 506 -6.82 -6.76 -28.56
N GLU A 507 -8.00 -7.23 -28.98
CA GLU A 507 -8.11 -8.38 -29.89
C GLU A 507 -7.61 -8.03 -31.31
N VAL A 508 -7.11 -9.04 -32.04
CA VAL A 508 -6.60 -8.84 -33.41
C VAL A 508 -7.69 -8.25 -34.31
N GLY A 509 -7.36 -7.19 -35.03
CA GLY A 509 -8.28 -6.43 -35.88
C GLY A 509 -8.97 -5.25 -35.18
N GLN A 510 -8.96 -5.20 -33.85
CA GLN A 510 -9.56 -4.09 -33.10
C GLN A 510 -8.72 -2.82 -33.23
N ASN A 511 -9.36 -1.69 -33.51
CA ASN A 511 -8.71 -0.38 -33.49
C ASN A 511 -8.56 0.10 -32.04
N VAL A 512 -7.33 0.37 -31.61
CA VAL A 512 -7.04 0.82 -30.25
C VAL A 512 -6.43 2.23 -30.26
N PRO A 513 -6.80 3.11 -29.29
CA PRO A 513 -6.20 4.43 -29.14
C PRO A 513 -4.78 4.32 -28.57
N VAL A 514 -3.78 4.59 -29.41
CA VAL A 514 -2.37 4.55 -29.00
C VAL A 514 -1.96 5.90 -28.44
N THR A 515 -1.26 5.90 -27.31
CA THR A 515 -0.81 7.13 -26.64
C THR A 515 0.70 7.31 -26.66
N ASP A 516 1.12 8.57 -26.56
CA ASP A 516 2.49 8.92 -26.17
C ASP A 516 2.73 8.75 -24.66
N ILE A 517 3.89 9.20 -24.16
CA ILE A 517 4.26 9.08 -22.74
C ILE A 517 3.39 9.93 -21.80
N ASP A 518 2.86 11.06 -22.28
CA ASP A 518 2.05 11.99 -21.51
C ASP A 518 0.55 11.67 -21.59
N GLY A 519 0.19 10.65 -22.39
CA GLY A 519 -1.18 10.17 -22.56
C GLY A 519 -1.92 10.78 -23.74
N ALA A 520 -1.25 11.60 -24.57
CA ALA A 520 -1.88 12.15 -25.76
C ALA A 520 -2.11 11.05 -26.81
N ILE A 521 -3.31 10.99 -27.36
CA ILE A 521 -3.67 10.00 -28.40
C ILE A 521 -2.93 10.38 -29.70
N LEU A 522 -2.06 9.48 -30.16
CA LEU A 522 -1.31 9.61 -31.41
C LEU A 522 -2.14 9.18 -32.62
N GLY A 523 -3.08 8.25 -32.42
CA GLY A 523 -3.94 7.72 -33.46
C GLY A 523 -4.64 6.45 -33.01
N TYR A 524 -5.53 5.95 -33.86
CA TYR A 524 -6.23 4.68 -33.68
C TYR A 524 -5.66 3.68 -34.66
N TYR A 525 -5.10 2.58 -34.14
CA TYR A 525 -4.39 1.61 -34.96
C TYR A 525 -4.96 0.20 -34.74
N PRO A 526 -5.10 -0.61 -35.81
CA PRO A 526 -5.59 -1.96 -35.69
C PRO A 526 -4.53 -2.87 -35.05
N VAL A 527 -4.94 -3.69 -34.09
CA VAL A 527 -4.08 -4.73 -33.51
C VAL A 527 -3.77 -5.78 -34.57
N ASP A 528 -2.49 -5.94 -34.87
CA ASP A 528 -2.00 -6.91 -35.85
C ASP A 528 -1.69 -8.27 -35.20
N LYS A 529 -1.16 -8.27 -33.98
CA LYS A 529 -0.85 -9.50 -33.24
C LYS A 529 -0.87 -9.28 -31.73
N VAL A 530 -1.42 -10.25 -31.00
CA VAL A 530 -1.29 -10.34 -29.54
C VAL A 530 -0.50 -11.58 -29.19
N SER A 531 0.46 -11.45 -28.27
CA SER A 531 1.22 -12.59 -27.75
C SER A 531 1.61 -12.37 -26.30
N SER A 532 2.20 -13.37 -25.66
CA SER A 532 2.83 -13.24 -24.35
C SER A 532 4.07 -14.12 -24.28
N ARG A 533 4.91 -13.90 -23.26
CA ARG A 533 6.08 -14.75 -23.01
C ARG A 533 5.74 -15.78 -21.94
N ARG A 534 6.18 -17.03 -22.10
CA ARG A 534 5.92 -18.10 -21.12
C ARG A 534 6.32 -17.74 -19.69
N LYS A 535 7.43 -17.00 -19.51
CA LYS A 535 7.90 -16.53 -18.20
C LYS A 535 7.06 -15.36 -17.63
N TYR A 536 6.32 -14.64 -18.48
CA TYR A 536 5.53 -13.46 -18.12
C TYR A 536 4.14 -13.53 -18.78
N PRO A 537 3.32 -14.54 -18.44
CA PRO A 537 2.05 -14.79 -19.13
C PRO A 537 0.98 -13.71 -18.88
N GLY A 538 1.15 -12.94 -17.80
CA GLY A 538 0.28 -11.83 -17.43
C GLY A 538 0.58 -10.51 -18.15
N THR A 539 1.59 -10.44 -19.00
CA THR A 539 1.91 -9.26 -19.82
C THR A 539 1.66 -9.57 -21.28
N LEU A 540 0.65 -8.92 -21.86
CA LEU A 540 0.39 -8.99 -23.29
C LEU A 540 1.38 -8.13 -24.05
N LEU A 541 1.81 -8.63 -25.19
CA LEU A 541 2.61 -7.93 -26.19
C LEU A 541 1.70 -7.66 -27.38
N VAL A 542 1.20 -6.43 -27.46
CA VAL A 542 0.25 -5.98 -28.48
C VAL A 542 1.03 -5.32 -29.60
N ARG A 543 1.08 -5.96 -30.77
CA ARG A 543 1.73 -5.46 -31.98
C ARG A 543 0.72 -4.72 -32.85
N LEU A 544 1.11 -3.53 -33.28
CA LEU A 544 0.32 -2.60 -34.08
C LEU A 544 1.15 -2.17 -35.28
N LYS A 545 0.53 -1.97 -36.45
CA LYS A 545 1.15 -1.22 -37.55
C LYS A 545 0.75 0.23 -37.40
N VAL A 546 1.75 1.12 -37.36
CA VAL A 546 1.53 2.54 -37.09
C VAL A 546 2.24 3.39 -38.13
N ASP A 547 1.82 4.66 -38.25
CA ASP A 547 2.53 5.62 -39.08
C ASP A 547 3.94 5.84 -38.54
N LYS A 548 4.91 5.99 -39.44
CA LYS A 548 6.32 6.23 -39.09
C LYS A 548 6.50 7.37 -38.07
N ALA A 549 5.69 8.44 -38.16
CA ALA A 549 5.74 9.58 -37.24
C ALA A 549 5.32 9.22 -35.80
N ALA A 550 4.39 8.27 -35.63
CA ALA A 550 3.93 7.80 -34.32
C ALA A 550 4.84 6.71 -33.73
N ALA A 551 5.57 5.97 -34.58
CA ALA A 551 6.26 4.74 -34.22
C ALA A 551 7.19 4.84 -32.99
N LYS A 552 7.99 5.90 -32.92
CA LYS A 552 8.94 6.11 -31.81
C LYS A 552 8.30 6.75 -30.57
N ALA A 553 7.12 7.37 -30.74
CA ALA A 553 6.39 8.05 -29.68
C ALA A 553 5.34 7.15 -29.01
N ALA A 554 4.87 6.09 -29.68
CA ALA A 554 3.89 5.15 -29.14
C ALA A 554 4.44 4.42 -27.91
N VAL A 555 3.74 4.55 -26.77
CA VAL A 555 4.13 3.97 -25.47
C VAL A 555 3.02 3.19 -24.78
N GLY A 556 1.75 3.54 -25.03
CA GLY A 556 0.61 2.97 -24.31
C GLY A 556 -0.64 2.84 -25.15
N ILE A 557 -1.66 2.24 -24.54
CA ILE A 557 -3.01 2.13 -25.09
C ILE A 557 -3.93 2.79 -24.07
N TRP A 558 -4.70 3.79 -24.50
CA TRP A 558 -5.69 4.44 -23.65
C TRP A 558 -6.83 3.47 -23.35
N VAL A 559 -7.26 3.38 -22.09
CA VAL A 559 -8.27 2.40 -21.66
C VAL A 559 -9.51 3.02 -21.04
N GLN A 560 -9.45 4.24 -20.50
CA GLN A 560 -10.66 4.87 -19.95
C GLN A 560 -11.66 5.20 -21.07
N GLU A 561 -12.94 4.85 -20.91
CA GLU A 561 -13.95 5.07 -21.97
C GLU A 561 -14.12 6.55 -22.34
N LYS A 562 -14.03 7.42 -21.34
CA LYS A 562 -14.06 8.87 -21.47
C LYS A 562 -13.31 9.52 -20.32
N GLN A 563 -12.73 10.68 -20.58
CA GLN A 563 -12.27 11.54 -19.51
C GLN A 563 -13.48 12.12 -18.78
N ILE A 564 -13.50 12.02 -17.45
CA ILE A 564 -14.57 12.58 -16.62
C ILE A 564 -14.19 14.02 -16.29
N GLU A 565 -14.89 14.96 -16.90
CA GLU A 565 -14.67 16.39 -16.69
C GLU A 565 -15.30 16.85 -15.36
N PRO A 566 -14.61 17.72 -14.60
CA PRO A 566 -15.17 18.26 -13.37
C PRO A 566 -16.26 19.30 -13.64
N SER A 567 -17.21 19.40 -12.71
CA SER A 567 -18.00 20.62 -12.57
C SER A 567 -17.10 21.74 -12.03
N THR A 568 -17.19 22.91 -12.63
CA THR A 568 -16.56 24.15 -12.15
C THR A 568 -17.55 25.07 -11.42
N ILE A 569 -18.79 24.61 -11.24
CA ILE A 569 -19.79 25.36 -10.46
C ILE A 569 -19.32 25.37 -9.01
N TYR A 570 -19.10 26.57 -8.49
CA TYR A 570 -18.61 26.78 -7.15
C TYR A 570 -19.71 26.48 -6.12
N GLU A 571 -19.50 25.42 -5.34
CA GLU A 571 -20.21 25.19 -4.08
C GLU A 571 -19.36 25.80 -2.95
N LYS A 572 -20.00 26.50 -2.01
CA LYS A 572 -19.29 27.16 -0.91
C LYS A 572 -18.54 26.12 -0.07
N ASP A 573 -17.24 26.33 0.11
CA ASP A 573 -16.38 25.45 0.91
C ASP A 573 -16.94 25.25 2.32
N PRO A 574 -17.08 24.00 2.80
CA PRO A 574 -17.36 23.76 4.20
C PRO A 574 -16.20 24.30 5.05
N PRO A 575 -16.46 24.86 6.25
CA PRO A 575 -15.39 25.35 7.11
C PRO A 575 -14.40 24.21 7.45
N PRO A 576 -13.08 24.39 7.32
CA PRO A 576 -12.09 23.35 7.64
C PRO A 576 -12.27 22.76 9.06
N ASP A 577 -12.79 23.56 9.98
CA ASP A 577 -13.06 23.22 11.37
C ASP A 577 -14.05 22.07 11.55
N VAL A 578 -14.91 21.78 10.56
CA VAL A 578 -15.87 20.65 10.64
C VAL A 578 -15.22 19.30 10.33
N ALA A 579 -13.98 19.28 9.81
CA ALA A 579 -13.26 18.05 9.52
C ALA A 579 -13.11 17.18 10.78
N ILE A 580 -13.37 15.87 10.67
CA ILE A 580 -13.22 14.97 11.81
C ILE A 580 -11.76 14.53 11.95
N VAL A 581 -11.22 14.77 13.14
CA VAL A 581 -9.86 14.38 13.54
C VAL A 581 -9.88 13.05 14.27
N CYS A 582 -10.70 12.92 15.33
CA CYS A 582 -10.88 11.64 16.02
C CYS A 582 -12.16 10.96 15.56
N ARG A 583 -12.04 9.94 14.72
CA ARG A 583 -13.19 9.20 14.14
C ARG A 583 -14.00 8.43 15.18
N CYS A 584 -13.31 7.80 16.14
CA CYS A 584 -13.95 6.98 17.17
C CYS A 584 -14.77 7.78 18.17
N GLU A 585 -14.46 9.07 18.34
CA GLU A 585 -15.07 9.96 19.36
C GLU A 585 -15.75 11.17 18.72
N ARG A 586 -15.80 11.20 17.37
CA ARG A 586 -16.29 12.31 16.53
C ARG A 586 -15.85 13.68 17.05
N VAL A 587 -14.54 13.86 17.12
CA VAL A 587 -13.91 15.14 17.50
C VAL A 587 -13.44 15.85 16.25
N THR A 588 -13.90 17.08 16.07
CA THR A 588 -13.64 17.96 14.95
C THR A 588 -12.29 18.68 15.06
N ALA A 589 -11.78 19.20 13.94
CA ALA A 589 -10.58 20.04 13.92
C ALA A 589 -10.79 21.35 14.69
N GLY A 590 -11.99 21.93 14.64
CA GLY A 590 -12.35 23.13 15.40
C GLY A 590 -12.27 22.93 16.91
N GLU A 591 -12.77 21.80 17.43
CA GLU A 591 -12.66 21.46 18.86
C GLU A 591 -11.20 21.36 19.30
N ILE A 592 -10.36 20.64 18.53
CA ILE A 592 -8.92 20.54 18.84
C ILE A 592 -8.26 21.91 18.80
N ARG A 593 -8.50 22.70 17.76
CA ARG A 593 -7.94 24.04 17.58
C ARG A 593 -8.34 24.99 18.71
N ALA A 594 -9.58 24.94 19.16
CA ALA A 594 -10.05 25.73 20.30
C ALA A 594 -9.24 25.43 21.58
N THR A 595 -8.97 24.16 21.87
CA THR A 595 -8.12 23.78 23.02
C THR A 595 -6.68 24.26 22.89
N ILE A 596 -6.11 24.22 21.67
CA ILE A 596 -4.75 24.73 21.43
C ILE A 596 -4.71 26.24 21.63
N ARG A 597 -5.70 26.98 21.12
CA ARG A 597 -5.82 28.43 21.29
C ARG A 597 -6.02 28.86 22.73
N SER A 598 -6.60 28.00 23.59
CA SER A 598 -6.71 28.25 25.04
C SER A 598 -5.40 28.03 25.81
N GLY A 599 -4.29 27.72 25.13
CA GLY A 599 -2.96 27.58 25.73
C GLY A 599 -2.52 26.14 26.02
N ILE A 600 -3.32 25.13 25.67
CA ILE A 600 -2.97 23.72 25.93
C ILE A 600 -1.88 23.25 24.97
N ARG A 601 -0.86 22.58 25.51
CA ARG A 601 0.26 22.00 24.76
C ARG A 601 0.50 20.51 25.07
N ASP A 602 -0.41 19.87 25.80
CA ASP A 602 -0.32 18.46 26.19
C ASP A 602 -1.45 17.65 25.55
N LEU A 603 -1.09 16.60 24.79
CA LEU A 603 -2.07 15.72 24.15
C LEU A 603 -2.96 14.98 25.16
N ASN A 604 -2.48 14.72 26.39
CA ASN A 604 -3.28 14.09 27.44
C ASN A 604 -4.35 15.05 27.97
N GLN A 605 -4.07 16.36 28.02
CA GLN A 605 -5.07 17.38 28.37
C GLN A 605 -6.11 17.53 27.26
N ILE A 606 -5.69 17.58 25.99
CA ILE A 606 -6.62 17.58 24.84
C ILE A 606 -7.50 16.32 24.88
N LYS A 607 -6.92 15.15 25.13
CA LYS A 607 -7.65 13.88 25.30
C LYS A 607 -8.67 13.96 26.43
N ALA A 608 -8.30 14.51 27.59
CA ALA A 608 -9.21 14.61 28.73
C ALA A 608 -10.40 15.54 28.46
N LEU A 609 -10.18 16.65 27.72
CA LEU A 609 -11.22 17.64 27.45
C LEU A 609 -12.11 17.28 26.25
N THR A 610 -11.54 16.65 25.23
CA THR A 610 -12.25 16.40 23.94
C THR A 610 -12.56 14.93 23.70
N ARG A 611 -11.96 14.02 24.47
CA ARG A 611 -11.91 12.57 24.23
C ARG A 611 -11.08 12.14 23.02
N ALA A 612 -10.45 13.06 22.29
CA ALA A 612 -9.63 12.70 21.13
C ALA A 612 -8.49 11.74 21.52
N GLY A 613 -8.49 10.56 20.90
CA GLY A 613 -7.53 9.48 21.20
C GLY A 613 -7.99 8.49 22.27
N MET A 614 -9.21 8.61 22.81
CA MET A 614 -9.80 7.64 23.76
C MET A 614 -10.51 6.45 23.09
N GLY A 615 -10.76 6.54 21.79
CA GLY A 615 -11.42 5.46 21.05
C GLY A 615 -10.56 4.21 20.89
N ALA A 616 -11.21 3.11 20.48
CA ALA A 616 -10.62 1.77 20.39
C ALA A 616 -9.32 1.69 19.55
N CYS A 617 -9.13 2.56 18.55
CA CYS A 617 -7.89 2.59 17.78
C CYS A 617 -6.65 3.00 18.60
N GLY A 618 -6.80 3.58 19.80
CA GLY A 618 -5.68 3.97 20.66
C GLY A 618 -4.90 5.19 20.14
N SER A 619 -5.59 6.13 19.50
CA SER A 619 -5.01 7.35 18.91
C SER A 619 -4.09 7.15 17.68
N LYS A 620 -4.02 5.93 17.13
CA LYS A 620 -3.20 5.62 15.93
C LYS A 620 -3.50 6.52 14.74
N THR A 621 -4.77 6.88 14.53
CA THR A 621 -5.20 7.71 13.40
C THR A 621 -5.18 9.21 13.71
N CYS A 622 -5.67 9.61 14.89
CA CYS A 622 -5.85 11.03 15.19
C CYS A 622 -4.59 11.73 15.69
N ARG A 623 -3.63 11.03 16.31
CA ARG A 623 -2.39 11.65 16.82
C ARG A 623 -1.63 12.43 15.73
N PRO A 624 -1.32 11.88 14.54
CA PRO A 624 -0.65 12.65 13.49
C PRO A 624 -1.43 13.89 13.03
N MET A 625 -2.76 13.81 12.98
CA MET A 625 -3.61 14.95 12.58
C MET A 625 -3.66 16.04 13.67
N ILE A 626 -3.69 15.66 14.96
CA ILE A 626 -3.59 16.63 16.08
C ILE A 626 -2.24 17.35 16.04
N TRP A 627 -1.15 16.61 15.82
CA TRP A 627 0.19 17.20 15.67
C TRP A 627 0.26 18.18 14.51
N ARG A 628 -0.39 17.87 13.39
CA ARG A 628 -0.50 18.81 12.27
C ARG A 628 -1.26 20.08 12.65
N ILE A 629 -2.36 19.99 13.41
CA ILE A 629 -3.11 21.18 13.84
C ILE A 629 -2.26 22.08 14.76
N PHE A 630 -1.40 21.52 15.63
CA PHE A 630 -0.43 22.33 16.38
C PHE A 630 0.47 23.15 15.45
N GLN A 631 1.00 22.53 14.38
CA GLN A 631 1.84 23.23 13.41
C GLN A 631 1.06 24.30 12.64
N GLU A 632 -0.18 24.01 12.24
CA GLU A 632 -1.08 24.96 11.56
C GLU A 632 -1.39 26.18 12.43
N GLU A 633 -1.47 26.00 13.76
CA GLU A 633 -1.62 27.08 14.75
C GLU A 633 -0.28 27.75 15.12
N GLY A 634 0.81 27.45 14.41
CA GLY A 634 2.12 28.07 14.61
C GLY A 634 2.84 27.65 15.89
N ILE A 635 2.47 26.51 16.48
CA ILE A 635 3.08 26.01 17.72
C ILE A 635 4.34 25.20 17.41
N ASP A 636 5.43 25.52 18.12
CA ASP A 636 6.64 24.69 18.10
C ASP A 636 6.34 23.33 18.73
N LEU A 637 6.44 22.27 17.93
CA LEU A 637 6.21 20.89 18.36
C LEU A 637 7.14 20.44 19.49
N LYS A 638 8.30 21.06 19.68
CA LYS A 638 9.18 20.77 20.83
C LYS A 638 8.55 21.14 22.17
N SER A 639 7.62 22.09 22.17
CA SER A 639 6.85 22.48 23.35
C SER A 639 5.63 21.59 23.62
N VAL A 640 5.31 20.68 22.69
CA VAL A 640 4.13 19.82 22.77
C VAL A 640 4.50 18.52 23.48
N THR A 641 3.75 18.20 24.54
CA THR A 641 3.88 16.92 25.25
C THR A 641 2.99 15.87 24.57
N ASP A 642 3.58 14.75 24.17
CA ASP A 642 2.84 13.65 23.54
C ASP A 642 2.02 12.85 24.56
N ARG A 643 1.17 11.95 24.06
CA ARG A 643 0.38 11.04 24.88
C ARG A 643 1.28 10.03 25.62
N VAL A 644 0.78 9.52 26.73
CA VAL A 644 1.36 8.36 27.39
C VAL A 644 0.91 7.08 26.69
N ASP A 645 1.85 6.27 26.20
CA ASP A 645 1.56 4.95 25.63
C ASP A 645 1.26 3.92 26.73
N ARG A 646 0.17 3.18 26.55
CA ARG A 646 -0.25 2.10 27.44
C ARG A 646 0.23 0.74 26.90
N PRO A 647 0.34 -0.30 27.76
CA PRO A 647 1.03 -1.54 27.39
C PRO A 647 0.41 -2.30 26.21
N LEU A 648 -0.92 -2.30 26.08
CA LEU A 648 -1.62 -2.96 24.98
C LEU A 648 -1.66 -2.03 23.76
N PHE A 649 -1.12 -2.52 22.64
CA PHE A 649 -1.12 -1.78 21.36
C PHE A 649 -2.32 -2.13 20.48
N VAL A 650 -3.05 -3.19 20.79
CA VAL A 650 -4.25 -3.66 20.09
C VAL A 650 -5.32 -4.05 21.10
N GLU A 651 -6.59 -3.96 20.70
CA GLU A 651 -7.72 -4.37 21.52
C GLU A 651 -7.78 -5.90 21.62
N VAL A 652 -7.99 -6.42 22.82
CA VAL A 652 -8.09 -7.86 23.11
C VAL A 652 -9.26 -8.07 24.06
N PRO A 653 -10.17 -9.03 23.82
CA PRO A 653 -11.23 -9.35 24.76
C PRO A 653 -10.65 -9.76 26.13
N ILE A 654 -11.27 -9.29 27.23
CA ILE A 654 -10.73 -9.48 28.58
C ILE A 654 -10.58 -10.97 28.95
N GLY A 655 -11.52 -11.81 28.51
CA GLY A 655 -11.51 -13.27 28.78
C GLY A 655 -10.29 -13.99 28.23
N VAL A 656 -9.68 -13.47 27.15
CA VAL A 656 -8.46 -14.05 26.55
C VAL A 656 -7.31 -14.08 27.56
N PHE A 657 -7.23 -13.09 28.47
CA PHE A 657 -6.19 -13.02 29.49
C PHE A 657 -6.44 -13.94 30.70
N ALA A 658 -7.64 -14.50 30.85
CA ALA A 658 -8.02 -15.31 31.99
C ALA A 658 -7.43 -16.73 31.96
N GLY A 659 -6.74 -17.11 30.87
CA GLY A 659 -6.12 -18.43 30.74
C GLY A 659 -7.15 -19.55 30.66
N CYS A 660 -8.28 -19.26 29.99
CA CYS A 660 -9.38 -20.20 29.80
C CYS A 660 -9.11 -21.04 28.56
N ASP A 661 -9.34 -22.36 28.67
CA ASP A 661 -9.20 -23.30 27.57
C ASP A 661 -10.41 -23.28 26.63
#